data_AF-A0A849SC75-F1
#
_entry.id   AF-A0A849SC75-F1
#
_cell.length_a   1.000
_cell.length_b   1.000
_cell.length_c   1.000
_cell.angle_alpha   90.00
_cell.angle_beta   90.00
_cell.angle_gamma   90.00
#
_symmetry.space_group_name_H-M   'P 1'
#
loop_
_entity.id
_entity.type
_entity.pdbx_description
1 polymer ?
#
loop_
_entity_poly.entity_id
_entity_poly.type
_entity_poly.pdbx_seq_one_letter_code
_entity_poly.pdbx_strand_id
1 'polypeptide(L)'
;MAEHSTHNAAWCARLLQLATRALGAATAQALWQRYQTSLPTGYSEQVSPRNALKDLLRLEQLGPQQPRTISLLKPSATVPHYRLHFYSLSTDFLDSYMSMLENLHLRVIDQVQFSFLDGDDSRSLRSFTVKTASKQCLPLSAVHCALLATLEVIQHGATENDALNKLLVLTGMSWQAIDVLRAYRNYYLQLGHHTSRASVHHALINNPAVALGLFDYFEARFRPQPDWDDPLVREEQALHPLRLQLLAQLALVADMNDDRILRTLFNLIDATMRCNFHHRLSQSDYFLAFKINSLGVIDMPNPKPQFEIYVHSVAMEGIHLRGGKIARGGIRWSDRPDDFRTEILGLMQTQISKNALIVPTGAKGGFIVKKQKQQTDLKTAGKQAYLTLMRGLLALTDNYVGADIVRPAQLVCYDDPDPYLVVAADKGTATFSDSANQIAADYQFWLGDAFASGGSHGYDHKALGITARGAWICVQRHFRELGLNIQTSPFTVVGIGSMDGDVFGNGMLLSPHTRLLAAFSGQHIFIDPTPIAGDAPFNERLRLFNKPGSSWHDYDRALISEGGGVYARADKDIPLSLPVRQWLGIRYKTLDGESLIRYLLTAAVDLLWLGGIGTYVKASSEKHEDVGDRNNDNVRIDASQLQARVVGEGANLGFTALARIEYSLQGGRINTDAVDNSAGVDTSDHEVNLKILLTQLHKQQPDSDHQALFIAMTDAVCGQVLANNYAQSLCLSLDSVRSSQQVMAFLQWAERLEAAGFLDRAVEKLPSNKTILARSGQTLTRPELAVLMAASKMYLTAQLHNQLRLVQDSCCDEYLLSYFPAQLQSQYPQALATHPLAAAIKAMLISNKLINQAGCTFLTAINDNDPGQLVAWVGCYLSFDRILAADALRQTINALDYKITAASQYHCLLQLEKTVLACCRWAMAQQQLLSPNPATLARYAQHLHDFGEYFNQLESPARQAQLATYHQAGVPDSLANQLVFIENLADFPLLVALADTSQHGIVSVYKCYADISHSLGIQAVLARLAQLAPSDYWEQKTVSELQYELKHTLGRLVQTLLQAGQSECAAYFSEPARYAKLRGYQQVYQEVNSAAPTRLLPVLALVKALAGLLA
;
A
#
# COMPACT_ATOMS: atom_id res chain seq x y z
N MET A 1 52.58 35.99 -53.80
CA MET A 1 52.96 36.39 -52.42
C MET A 1 52.79 37.89 -52.16
N ALA A 2 53.10 38.80 -53.09
CA ALA A 2 52.97 40.26 -52.87
C ALA A 2 51.50 40.79 -52.76
N GLU A 3 50.53 40.16 -53.43
CA GLU A 3 49.10 40.54 -53.30
C GLU A 3 48.45 40.05 -51.99
N HIS A 4 48.96 38.98 -51.38
CA HIS A 4 48.41 38.47 -50.11
C HIS A 4 48.84 39.32 -48.91
N SER A 5 50.04 39.94 -48.93
CA SER A 5 50.49 40.78 -47.80
C SER A 5 49.77 42.14 -47.73
N THR A 6 49.34 42.68 -48.87
CA THR A 6 48.63 43.97 -48.96
C THR A 6 47.16 43.86 -48.55
N HIS A 7 46.47 42.77 -48.90
CA HIS A 7 45.09 42.52 -48.46
C HIS A 7 44.97 42.34 -46.94
N ASN A 8 45.89 41.57 -46.32
CA ASN A 8 45.87 41.34 -44.87
C ASN A 8 46.16 42.65 -44.09
N ALA A 9 47.09 43.48 -44.58
CA ALA A 9 47.39 44.78 -43.96
C ALA A 9 46.17 45.74 -43.96
N ALA A 10 45.43 45.80 -45.07
CA ALA A 10 44.21 46.62 -45.17
C ALA A 10 43.09 46.11 -44.25
N TRP A 11 42.95 44.79 -44.14
CA TRP A 11 42.00 44.15 -43.24
C TRP A 11 42.30 44.48 -41.76
N CYS A 12 43.56 44.33 -41.34
CA CYS A 12 44.01 44.60 -39.97
C CYS A 12 43.83 46.08 -39.60
N ALA A 13 44.20 47.00 -40.50
CA ALA A 13 43.99 48.44 -40.30
C ALA A 13 42.50 48.77 -40.13
N ARG A 14 41.63 48.12 -40.90
CA ARG A 14 40.18 48.31 -40.80
C ARG A 14 39.62 47.71 -39.50
N LEU A 15 40.10 46.55 -39.06
CA LEU A 15 39.72 45.95 -37.78
C LEU A 15 40.10 46.88 -36.62
N LEU A 16 41.33 47.37 -36.59
CA LEU A 16 41.81 48.30 -35.56
C LEU A 16 40.96 49.58 -35.55
N GLN A 17 40.67 50.16 -36.72
CA GLN A 17 39.80 51.34 -36.83
C GLN A 17 38.39 51.10 -36.26
N LEU A 18 37.80 49.92 -36.54
CA LEU A 18 36.49 49.55 -36.01
C LEU A 18 36.54 49.32 -34.50
N ALA A 19 37.59 48.66 -34.00
CA ALA A 19 37.81 48.43 -32.58
C ALA A 19 37.97 49.76 -31.82
N THR A 20 38.79 50.68 -32.34
CA THR A 20 39.00 52.02 -31.74
C THR A 20 37.69 52.80 -31.64
N ARG A 21 36.84 52.72 -32.68
CA ARG A 21 35.51 53.35 -32.66
C ARG A 21 34.55 52.73 -31.66
N ALA A 22 34.61 51.42 -31.46
CA ALA A 22 33.68 50.70 -30.60
C ALA A 22 34.10 50.67 -29.11
N LEU A 23 35.41 50.63 -28.82
CA LEU A 23 35.95 50.34 -27.49
C LEU A 23 36.86 51.46 -26.93
N GLY A 24 37.18 52.48 -27.74
CA GLY A 24 38.19 53.49 -27.42
C GLY A 24 39.61 53.06 -27.80
N ALA A 25 40.53 54.03 -27.95
CA ALA A 25 41.88 53.80 -28.49
C ALA A 25 42.73 52.85 -27.63
N ALA A 26 42.72 53.02 -26.31
CA ALA A 26 43.53 52.20 -25.40
C ALA A 26 43.10 50.71 -25.41
N THR A 27 41.80 50.44 -25.25
CA THR A 27 41.25 49.08 -25.24
C THR A 27 41.37 48.38 -26.58
N ALA A 28 41.16 49.11 -27.68
CA ALA A 28 41.36 48.58 -29.02
C ALA A 28 42.82 48.18 -29.30
N GLN A 29 43.77 48.99 -28.82
CA GLN A 29 45.20 48.69 -28.96
C GLN A 29 45.59 47.46 -28.14
N ALA A 30 45.07 47.32 -26.91
CA ALA A 30 45.32 46.15 -26.07
C ALA A 30 44.75 44.86 -26.68
N LEU A 31 43.51 44.90 -27.18
CA LEU A 31 42.89 43.78 -27.90
C LEU A 31 43.70 43.40 -29.14
N TRP A 32 44.15 44.40 -29.90
CA TRP A 32 44.99 44.17 -31.09
C TRP A 32 46.33 43.54 -30.73
N GLN A 33 47.02 44.03 -29.70
CA GLN A 33 48.30 43.46 -29.25
C GLN A 33 48.17 41.99 -28.86
N ARG A 34 47.07 41.60 -28.22
CA ARG A 34 46.80 40.22 -27.80
C ARG A 34 46.61 39.27 -28.99
N TYR A 35 45.88 39.70 -30.02
CA TYR A 35 45.48 38.81 -31.13
C TYR A 35 46.31 38.96 -32.41
N GLN A 36 47.14 40.01 -32.57
CA GLN A 36 47.85 40.26 -33.85
C GLN A 36 48.78 39.11 -34.26
N THR A 37 49.40 38.43 -33.29
CA THR A 37 50.36 37.32 -33.52
C THR A 37 49.68 35.96 -33.59
N SER A 38 48.41 35.87 -33.18
CA SER A 38 47.67 34.62 -33.02
C SER A 38 46.49 34.45 -33.98
N LEU A 39 46.21 35.47 -34.79
CA LEU A 39 45.23 35.43 -35.87
C LEU A 39 45.66 34.45 -36.98
N PRO A 40 44.91 33.37 -37.23
CA PRO A 40 45.23 32.45 -38.32
C PRO A 40 45.08 33.13 -39.68
N THR A 41 45.99 32.87 -40.62
CA THR A 41 45.95 33.49 -41.97
C THR A 41 44.62 33.23 -42.69
N GLY A 42 44.08 32.01 -42.59
CA GLY A 42 42.79 31.66 -43.19
C GLY A 42 41.58 32.36 -42.55
N TYR A 43 41.73 32.98 -41.37
CA TYR A 43 40.64 33.70 -40.70
C TYR A 43 40.36 35.06 -41.35
N SER A 44 41.40 35.86 -41.61
CA SER A 44 41.24 37.19 -42.22
C SER A 44 40.83 37.13 -43.70
N GLU A 45 41.08 36.00 -44.37
CA GLU A 45 40.60 35.72 -45.73
C GLU A 45 39.09 35.44 -45.79
N GLN A 46 38.51 34.86 -44.72
CA GLN A 46 37.13 34.35 -44.72
C GLN A 46 36.15 35.17 -43.85
N VAL A 47 36.65 36.04 -42.97
CA VAL A 47 35.85 36.79 -41.99
C VAL A 47 36.09 38.29 -42.17
N SER A 48 35.03 39.08 -42.31
CA SER A 48 35.15 40.54 -42.44
C SER A 48 35.66 41.20 -41.14
N PRO A 49 36.35 42.35 -41.20
CA PRO A 49 36.84 43.05 -40.00
C PRO A 49 35.73 43.36 -38.97
N ARG A 50 34.50 43.61 -39.42
CA ARG A 50 33.36 43.87 -38.54
C ARG A 50 32.93 42.64 -37.74
N ASN A 51 32.92 41.46 -38.37
CA ASN A 51 32.59 40.21 -37.69
C ASN A 51 33.75 39.75 -36.81
N ALA A 52 34.99 39.92 -37.28
CA ALA A 52 36.16 39.61 -36.50
C ALA A 52 36.21 40.37 -35.17
N LEU A 53 35.85 41.66 -35.14
CA LEU A 53 35.74 42.40 -33.88
C LEU A 53 34.72 41.76 -32.91
N LYS A 54 33.57 41.30 -33.41
CA LYS A 54 32.56 40.63 -32.58
C LYS A 54 33.08 39.30 -32.05
N ASP A 55 33.75 38.53 -32.90
CA ASP A 55 34.33 37.23 -32.54
C ASP A 55 35.43 37.39 -31.49
N LEU A 56 36.34 38.37 -31.64
CA LEU A 56 37.37 38.68 -30.65
C LEU A 56 36.76 39.10 -29.31
N LEU A 57 35.72 39.93 -29.32
CA LEU A 57 35.01 40.30 -28.08
C LEU A 57 34.34 39.12 -27.39
N ARG A 58 33.85 38.12 -28.14
CA ARG A 58 33.32 36.87 -27.57
C ARG A 58 34.41 35.97 -27.02
N LEU A 59 35.55 35.90 -27.71
CA LEU A 59 36.72 35.18 -27.20
C LEU A 59 37.17 35.80 -25.87
N GLU A 60 37.27 37.12 -25.75
CA GLU A 60 37.65 37.80 -24.49
C GLU A 60 36.71 37.50 -23.30
N GLN A 61 35.46 37.12 -23.55
CA GLN A 61 34.52 36.72 -22.49
C GLN A 61 34.81 35.32 -21.93
N LEU A 62 35.61 34.51 -22.64
CA LEU A 62 35.97 33.18 -22.19
C LEU A 62 36.96 33.23 -21.01
N GLY A 63 36.66 32.45 -19.98
CA GLY A 63 37.51 32.24 -18.81
C GLY A 63 37.15 30.94 -18.10
N PRO A 64 37.83 30.59 -16.98
CA PRO A 64 37.58 29.34 -16.26
C PRO A 64 36.13 29.14 -15.81
N GLN A 65 35.42 30.23 -15.50
CA GLN A 65 34.00 30.21 -15.09
C GLN A 65 33.02 30.18 -16.26
N GLN A 66 33.44 30.61 -17.46
CA GLN A 66 32.65 30.57 -18.69
C GLN A 66 33.53 30.07 -19.83
N PRO A 67 33.83 28.75 -19.88
CA PRO A 67 34.80 28.20 -20.81
C PRO A 67 34.26 28.10 -22.24
N ARG A 68 32.95 28.33 -22.44
CA ARG A 68 32.26 28.22 -23.74
C ARG A 68 31.22 29.33 -23.90
N THR A 69 31.03 29.79 -25.12
CA THR A 69 29.92 30.68 -25.49
C THR A 69 29.48 30.43 -26.94
N ILE A 70 28.28 30.87 -27.30
CA ILE A 70 27.66 30.61 -28.61
C ILE A 70 27.12 31.91 -29.18
N SER A 71 27.29 32.14 -30.48
CA SER A 71 26.68 33.27 -31.16
C SER A 71 26.07 32.88 -32.50
N LEU A 72 24.98 33.55 -32.88
CA LEU A 72 24.33 33.37 -34.17
C LEU A 72 24.37 34.70 -34.94
N LEU A 73 25.05 34.68 -36.08
CA LEU A 73 25.32 35.83 -36.92
C LEU A 73 24.61 35.68 -38.27
N LYS A 74 23.97 36.76 -38.74
CA LYS A 74 23.47 36.85 -40.11
C LYS A 74 24.52 37.58 -40.97
N PRO A 75 25.20 36.92 -41.93
CA PRO A 75 26.27 37.54 -42.71
C PRO A 75 25.81 38.70 -43.59
N SER A 76 24.60 38.61 -44.14
CA SER A 76 23.97 39.65 -44.98
C SER A 76 22.45 39.54 -44.91
N ALA A 77 21.73 40.64 -45.14
CA ALA A 77 20.28 40.63 -45.29
C ALA A 77 19.82 39.82 -46.53
N THR A 78 20.67 39.71 -47.55
CA THR A 78 20.38 39.08 -48.84
C THR A 78 20.65 37.57 -48.90
N VAL A 79 21.32 37.00 -47.90
CA VAL A 79 21.71 35.58 -47.88
C VAL A 79 20.80 34.81 -46.92
N PRO A 80 20.24 33.65 -47.31
CA PRO A 80 19.29 32.89 -46.49
C PRO A 80 19.97 32.00 -45.43
N HIS A 81 21.25 32.20 -45.13
CA HIS A 81 22.05 31.38 -44.22
C HIS A 81 22.60 32.20 -43.06
N TYR A 82 22.80 31.54 -41.93
CA TYR A 82 23.38 32.12 -40.72
C TYR A 82 24.71 31.44 -40.43
N ARG A 83 25.60 32.12 -39.70
CA ARG A 83 26.78 31.49 -39.10
C ARG A 83 26.54 31.29 -37.61
N LEU A 84 26.59 30.05 -37.17
CA LEU A 84 26.52 29.65 -35.77
C LEU A 84 27.94 29.39 -35.27
N HIS A 85 28.40 30.25 -34.37
CA HIS A 85 29.76 30.26 -33.84
C HIS A 85 29.76 29.64 -32.44
N PHE A 86 30.62 28.66 -32.23
CA PHE A 86 30.93 28.08 -30.93
C PHE A 86 32.34 28.49 -30.55
N TYR A 87 32.48 29.19 -29.42
CA TYR A 87 33.76 29.61 -28.88
C TYR A 87 34.06 28.77 -27.64
N SER A 88 35.29 28.27 -27.50
CA SER A 88 35.65 27.33 -26.43
C SER A 88 37.14 27.42 -26.05
N LEU A 89 37.45 27.27 -24.76
CA LEU A 89 38.81 27.06 -24.24
C LEU A 89 39.37 25.65 -24.50
N SER A 90 38.52 24.70 -24.92
CA SER A 90 38.89 23.33 -25.27
C SER A 90 38.45 22.98 -26.68
N THR A 91 39.22 22.17 -27.41
CA THR A 91 38.81 21.62 -28.69
C THR A 91 37.96 20.37 -28.49
N ASP A 92 36.67 20.47 -28.76
CA ASP A 92 35.75 19.32 -28.83
C ASP A 92 35.76 18.66 -30.22
N PHE A 93 35.34 17.40 -30.34
CA PHE A 93 35.22 16.70 -31.62
C PHE A 93 33.96 17.13 -32.41
N LEU A 94 33.95 16.91 -33.73
CA LEU A 94 32.89 17.40 -34.62
C LEU A 94 31.54 16.71 -34.39
N ASP A 95 31.56 15.40 -34.14
CA ASP A 95 30.41 14.56 -33.80
C ASP A 95 29.57 15.10 -32.63
N SER A 96 30.24 15.77 -31.68
CA SER A 96 29.65 16.42 -30.52
C SER A 96 28.68 17.54 -30.89
N TYR A 97 28.89 18.21 -32.03
CA TYR A 97 28.05 19.30 -32.52
C TYR A 97 27.01 18.82 -33.53
N MET A 98 27.39 17.89 -34.42
CA MET A 98 26.51 17.47 -35.53
C MET A 98 25.19 16.88 -35.04
N SER A 99 25.24 16.02 -34.02
CA SER A 99 24.03 15.45 -33.41
C SER A 99 23.09 16.53 -32.85
N MET A 100 23.64 17.55 -32.21
CA MET A 100 22.90 18.69 -31.67
C MET A 100 22.23 19.52 -32.77
N LEU A 101 22.97 19.85 -33.84
CA LEU A 101 22.45 20.64 -34.95
C LEU A 101 21.35 19.90 -35.72
N GLU A 102 21.52 18.59 -35.92
CA GLU A 102 20.50 17.73 -36.55
C GLU A 102 19.22 17.67 -35.71
N ASN A 103 19.37 17.50 -34.40
CA ASN A 103 18.25 17.49 -33.45
C ASN A 103 17.54 18.84 -33.34
N LEU A 104 18.18 19.95 -33.71
CA LEU A 104 17.54 21.28 -33.83
C LEU A 104 16.95 21.55 -35.23
N HIS A 105 16.91 20.52 -36.10
CA HIS A 105 16.42 20.62 -37.48
C HIS A 105 17.18 21.65 -38.33
N LEU A 106 18.48 21.80 -38.08
CA LEU A 106 19.36 22.67 -38.85
C LEU A 106 20.10 21.85 -39.92
N ARG A 107 20.25 22.43 -41.12
CA ARG A 107 21.13 21.92 -42.17
C ARG A 107 22.44 22.68 -42.13
N VAL A 108 23.52 21.94 -41.94
CA VAL A 108 24.89 22.44 -42.06
C VAL A 108 25.27 22.46 -43.54
N ILE A 109 25.72 23.62 -44.03
CA ILE A 109 26.16 23.83 -45.42
C ILE A 109 27.67 23.70 -45.51
N ASP A 110 28.38 24.29 -44.54
CA ASP A 110 29.83 24.31 -44.47
C ASP A 110 30.25 24.50 -43.00
N GLN A 111 31.47 24.09 -42.66
CA GLN A 111 32.07 24.18 -41.34
C GLN A 111 33.52 24.62 -41.44
N VAL A 112 33.89 25.63 -40.65
CA VAL A 112 35.27 26.09 -40.51
C VAL A 112 35.66 26.14 -39.03
N GLN A 113 36.95 25.99 -38.75
CA GLN A 113 37.51 26.08 -37.40
C GLN A 113 38.76 26.93 -37.41
N PHE A 114 38.87 27.79 -36.40
CA PHE A 114 40.02 28.65 -36.17
C PHE A 114 40.51 28.46 -34.74
N SER A 115 41.81 28.40 -34.55
CA SER A 115 42.45 28.31 -33.22
C SER A 115 43.30 29.55 -33.02
N PHE A 116 43.10 30.25 -31.91
CA PHE A 116 43.82 31.44 -31.49
C PHE A 116 44.68 31.05 -30.29
N LEU A 117 45.99 31.25 -30.40
CA LEU A 117 46.95 30.97 -29.33
C LEU A 117 47.23 32.25 -28.55
N ASP A 118 47.06 32.22 -27.24
CA ASP A 118 47.32 33.36 -26.37
C ASP A 118 48.29 32.93 -25.25
N GLY A 119 49.59 33.00 -25.51
CA GLY A 119 50.59 32.37 -24.66
C GLY A 119 50.44 30.85 -24.66
N ASP A 120 50.25 30.25 -23.48
CA ASP A 120 49.98 28.82 -23.29
C ASP A 120 48.48 28.47 -23.39
N ASP A 121 47.58 29.46 -23.41
CA ASP A 121 46.13 29.26 -23.50
C ASP A 121 45.69 29.12 -24.96
N SER A 122 44.89 28.09 -25.26
CA SER A 122 44.30 27.87 -26.58
C SER A 122 42.81 28.24 -26.58
N ARG A 123 42.41 29.11 -27.50
CA ARG A 123 41.00 29.49 -27.70
C ARG A 123 40.57 29.06 -29.09
N SER A 124 39.44 28.39 -29.20
CA SER A 124 38.93 27.88 -30.48
C SER A 124 37.62 28.54 -30.86
N LEU A 125 37.45 28.81 -32.15
CA LEU A 125 36.19 29.22 -32.78
C LEU A 125 35.83 28.18 -33.84
N ARG A 126 34.71 27.51 -33.65
CA ARG A 126 34.11 26.66 -34.68
C ARG A 126 32.86 27.33 -35.23
N SER A 127 32.85 27.58 -36.53
CA SER A 127 31.76 28.28 -37.23
C SER A 127 31.06 27.33 -38.19
N PHE A 128 29.75 27.18 -38.03
CA PHE A 128 28.89 26.41 -38.90
C PHE A 128 28.01 27.34 -39.72
N THR A 129 28.03 27.20 -41.04
CA THR A 129 27.05 27.87 -41.89
C THR A 129 25.78 27.03 -41.91
N VAL A 130 24.69 27.56 -41.35
CA VAL A 130 23.44 26.83 -41.11
C VAL A 130 22.23 27.50 -41.75
N LYS A 131 21.24 26.68 -42.11
CA LYS A 131 19.87 27.08 -42.46
C LYS A 131 18.86 26.12 -41.86
N THR A 132 17.59 26.50 -41.83
CA THR A 132 16.51 25.57 -41.45
C THR A 132 16.40 24.42 -42.45
N ALA A 133 16.03 23.22 -41.97
CA ALA A 133 15.95 22.04 -42.83
C ALA A 133 14.71 21.99 -43.73
N SER A 134 13.64 22.71 -43.37
CA SER A 134 12.37 22.74 -44.10
C SER A 134 11.83 24.17 -44.22
N LYS A 135 10.96 24.40 -45.20
CA LYS A 135 10.20 25.66 -45.37
C LYS A 135 9.10 25.84 -44.31
N GLN A 136 8.69 24.76 -43.64
CA GLN A 136 7.72 24.80 -42.54
C GLN A 136 8.31 25.40 -41.25
N CYS A 137 9.64 25.54 -41.17
CA CYS A 137 10.30 26.13 -40.01
C CYS A 137 10.11 27.64 -39.96
N LEU A 138 10.02 28.18 -38.75
CA LEU A 138 10.13 29.59 -38.48
C LEU A 138 11.51 30.13 -38.90
N PRO A 139 11.61 31.40 -39.34
CA PRO A 139 12.89 32.04 -39.61
C PRO A 139 13.79 32.04 -38.37
N LEU A 140 15.09 31.77 -38.52
CA LEU A 140 16.05 31.77 -37.41
C LEU A 140 16.14 33.12 -36.67
N SER A 141 15.76 34.22 -37.32
CA SER A 141 15.62 35.52 -36.64
C SER A 141 14.51 35.56 -35.61
N ALA A 142 13.40 34.84 -35.83
CA ALA A 142 12.26 34.80 -34.92
C ALA A 142 12.57 33.96 -33.66
N VAL A 143 13.40 32.92 -33.81
CA VAL A 143 13.79 32.01 -32.73
C VAL A 143 15.22 32.24 -32.23
N HIS A 144 15.83 33.40 -32.52
CA HIS A 144 17.25 33.67 -32.25
C HIS A 144 17.64 33.44 -30.79
N CYS A 145 16.91 34.07 -29.85
CA CYS A 145 17.21 33.94 -28.42
C CYS A 145 16.93 32.53 -27.91
N ALA A 146 15.79 31.93 -28.29
CA ALA A 146 15.43 30.58 -27.88
C ALA A 146 16.47 29.55 -28.37
N LEU A 147 16.89 29.64 -29.63
CA LEU A 147 17.88 28.75 -30.23
C LEU A 147 19.23 28.82 -29.50
N LEU A 148 19.72 30.02 -29.20
CA LEU A 148 20.98 30.19 -28.47
C LEU A 148 20.88 29.64 -27.04
N ALA A 149 19.79 29.93 -26.33
CA ALA A 149 19.56 29.40 -25.00
C ALA A 149 19.49 27.87 -25.00
N THR A 150 18.79 27.27 -25.97
CA THR A 150 18.70 25.81 -26.12
C THR A 150 20.04 25.16 -26.41
N LEU A 151 20.83 25.74 -27.31
CA LEU A 151 22.18 25.24 -27.60
C LEU A 151 23.07 25.28 -26.35
N GLU A 152 22.99 26.36 -25.57
CA GLU A 152 23.75 26.53 -24.34
C GLU A 152 23.37 25.47 -23.29
N VAL A 153 22.08 25.24 -23.04
CA VAL A 153 21.65 24.23 -22.05
C VAL A 153 21.95 22.80 -22.50
N ILE A 154 21.91 22.50 -23.80
CA ILE A 154 22.32 21.19 -24.33
C ILE A 154 23.83 20.99 -24.13
N GLN A 155 24.65 22.02 -24.39
CA GLN A 155 26.10 21.93 -24.18
C GLN A 155 26.48 21.71 -22.71
N HIS A 156 25.75 22.31 -21.78
CA HIS A 156 25.93 22.09 -20.34
C HIS A 156 25.29 20.78 -19.84
N GLY A 157 24.58 20.03 -20.69
CA GLY A 157 23.91 18.79 -20.31
C GLY A 157 22.70 18.99 -19.39
N ALA A 158 22.11 20.18 -19.35
CA ALA A 158 20.95 20.51 -18.52
C ALA A 158 19.61 20.09 -19.15
N THR A 159 19.60 19.69 -20.43
CA THR A 159 18.45 19.12 -21.14
C THR A 159 18.90 18.00 -22.08
N GLU A 160 17.97 17.11 -22.46
CA GLU A 160 18.24 16.03 -23.41
C GLU A 160 18.51 16.57 -24.84
N ASN A 161 19.48 15.95 -25.53
CA ASN A 161 19.76 16.18 -26.95
C ASN A 161 19.04 15.11 -27.80
N ASP A 162 17.75 15.31 -28.08
CA ASP A 162 16.92 14.39 -28.85
C ASP A 162 16.16 15.08 -29.98
N ALA A 163 15.43 14.30 -30.79
CA ALA A 163 14.71 14.81 -31.95
C ALA A 163 13.56 15.78 -31.61
N LEU A 164 13.07 15.86 -30.37
CA LEU A 164 12.02 16.81 -29.99
C LEU A 164 12.52 18.26 -30.04
N ASN A 165 13.84 18.49 -29.97
CA ASN A 165 14.43 19.82 -30.12
C ASN A 165 14.10 20.45 -31.49
N LYS A 166 13.67 19.66 -32.49
CA LYS A 166 13.19 20.17 -33.79
C LYS A 166 11.96 21.06 -33.63
N LEU A 167 11.15 20.83 -32.58
CA LEU A 167 9.96 21.63 -32.29
C LEU A 167 10.29 23.11 -32.07
N LEU A 168 11.50 23.45 -31.61
CA LEU A 168 11.91 24.84 -31.41
C LEU A 168 11.80 25.65 -32.69
N VAL A 169 12.38 25.15 -33.79
CA VAL A 169 12.35 25.87 -35.07
C VAL A 169 11.03 25.65 -35.82
N LEU A 170 10.24 24.64 -35.46
CA LEU A 170 8.91 24.39 -36.06
C LEU A 170 7.81 25.24 -35.43
N THR A 171 7.93 25.58 -34.14
CA THR A 171 6.83 26.19 -33.36
C THR A 171 7.25 27.46 -32.61
N GLY A 172 8.54 27.67 -32.36
CA GLY A 172 9.04 28.75 -31.52
C GLY A 172 9.07 28.43 -30.03
N MET A 173 8.67 27.21 -29.63
CA MET A 173 8.73 26.76 -28.23
C MET A 173 10.15 26.89 -27.65
N SER A 174 10.22 27.28 -26.37
CA SER A 174 11.46 27.24 -25.59
C SER A 174 11.88 25.78 -25.30
N TRP A 175 13.13 25.58 -24.89
CA TRP A 175 13.56 24.22 -24.51
C TRP A 175 12.78 23.68 -23.31
N GLN A 176 12.34 24.54 -22.38
CA GLN A 176 11.53 24.14 -21.23
C GLN A 176 10.13 23.67 -21.65
N ALA A 177 9.49 24.36 -22.60
CA ALA A 177 8.21 23.94 -23.15
C ALA A 177 8.33 22.57 -23.86
N ILE A 178 9.41 22.38 -24.62
CA ILE A 178 9.72 21.09 -25.25
C ILE A 178 9.97 20.00 -24.20
N ASP A 179 10.60 20.36 -23.08
CA ASP A 179 10.89 19.42 -22.00
C ASP A 179 9.62 18.98 -21.23
N VAL A 180 8.58 19.81 -21.17
CA VAL A 180 7.24 19.38 -20.69
C VAL A 180 6.70 18.26 -21.57
N LEU A 181 6.70 18.44 -22.90
CA LEU A 181 6.28 17.39 -23.83
C LEU A 181 7.18 16.15 -23.74
N ARG A 182 8.48 16.34 -23.46
CA ARG A 182 9.43 15.25 -23.23
C ARG A 182 9.07 14.44 -21.99
N ALA A 183 8.72 15.11 -20.89
CA ALA A 183 8.30 14.46 -19.66
C ALA A 183 7.00 13.66 -19.84
N TYR A 184 5.99 14.22 -20.53
CA TYR A 184 4.78 13.47 -20.89
C TYR A 184 5.07 12.30 -21.82
N ARG A 185 5.98 12.46 -22.79
CA ARG A 185 6.44 11.35 -23.64
C ARG A 185 7.08 10.24 -22.81
N ASN A 186 7.91 10.57 -21.83
CA ASN A 186 8.56 9.56 -20.99
C ASN A 186 7.53 8.82 -20.12
N TYR A 187 6.60 9.55 -19.51
CA TYR A 187 5.49 8.96 -18.76
C TYR A 187 4.60 8.07 -19.64
N TYR A 188 4.24 8.51 -20.84
CA TYR A 188 3.45 7.73 -21.79
C TYR A 188 4.10 6.37 -22.10
N LEU A 189 5.42 6.31 -22.26
CA LEU A 189 6.13 5.05 -22.51
C LEU A 189 6.06 4.09 -21.32
N GLN A 190 5.88 4.60 -20.09
CA GLN A 190 5.73 3.79 -18.87
C GLN A 190 4.33 3.16 -18.72
N LEU A 191 3.35 3.51 -19.57
CA LEU A 191 2.01 2.92 -19.54
C LEU A 191 1.91 1.59 -20.31
N GLY A 192 3.02 1.07 -20.84
CA GLY A 192 3.05 -0.26 -21.47
C GLY A 192 2.44 -0.31 -22.89
N HIS A 193 2.27 0.84 -23.55
CA HIS A 193 1.85 0.87 -24.95
C HIS A 193 2.91 0.24 -25.88
N HIS A 194 2.49 -0.44 -26.95
CA HIS A 194 3.39 -0.92 -28.02
C HIS A 194 3.90 0.21 -28.93
N THR A 195 4.34 1.32 -28.34
CA THR A 195 4.79 2.52 -29.05
C THR A 195 6.25 2.79 -28.72
N SER A 196 7.07 3.03 -29.73
CA SER A 196 8.49 3.39 -29.51
C SER A 196 8.65 4.89 -29.24
N ARG A 197 9.74 5.25 -28.56
CA ARG A 197 10.16 6.66 -28.39
C ARG A 197 10.17 7.43 -29.73
N ALA A 198 10.68 6.79 -30.78
CA ALA A 198 10.75 7.37 -32.12
C ALA A 198 9.35 7.65 -32.71
N SER A 199 8.35 6.81 -32.41
CA SER A 199 6.96 7.02 -32.87
C SER A 199 6.33 8.23 -32.20
N VAL A 200 6.54 8.42 -30.89
CA VAL A 200 6.04 9.62 -30.19
C VAL A 200 6.73 10.89 -30.68
N HIS A 201 8.04 10.81 -30.93
CA HIS A 201 8.77 11.92 -31.56
C HIS A 201 8.20 12.26 -32.94
N HIS A 202 7.98 11.25 -33.78
CA HIS A 202 7.40 11.41 -35.11
C HIS A 202 6.04 12.12 -35.07
N ALA A 203 5.13 11.65 -34.20
CA ALA A 203 3.80 12.23 -34.03
C ALA A 203 3.83 13.72 -33.67
N LEU A 204 4.67 14.10 -32.69
CA LEU A 204 4.81 15.50 -32.27
C LEU A 204 5.48 16.37 -33.34
N ILE A 205 6.52 15.87 -34.01
CA ILE A 205 7.33 16.64 -34.97
C ILE A 205 6.57 16.86 -36.29
N ASN A 206 5.81 15.86 -36.75
CA ASN A 206 5.04 15.97 -37.99
C ASN A 206 3.73 16.75 -37.84
N ASN A 207 3.25 16.91 -36.60
CA ASN A 207 2.05 17.67 -36.27
C ASN A 207 2.40 18.86 -35.35
N PRO A 208 3.27 19.80 -35.78
CA PRO A 208 3.81 20.84 -34.89
C PRO A 208 2.73 21.80 -34.36
N ALA A 209 1.63 22.00 -35.09
CA ALA A 209 0.49 22.78 -34.62
C ALA A 209 -0.21 22.12 -33.42
N VAL A 210 -0.37 20.79 -33.45
CA VAL A 210 -0.92 20.01 -32.33
C VAL A 210 0.07 20.02 -31.16
N ALA A 211 1.37 19.85 -31.41
CA ALA A 211 2.39 19.90 -30.36
C ALA A 211 2.40 21.26 -29.64
N LEU A 212 2.27 22.36 -30.38
CA LEU A 212 2.11 23.69 -29.79
C LEU A 212 0.78 23.81 -29.03
N GLY A 213 -0.34 23.35 -29.59
CA GLY A 213 -1.64 23.38 -28.92
C GLY A 213 -1.70 22.55 -27.64
N LEU A 214 -0.99 21.42 -27.58
CA LEU A 214 -0.82 20.63 -26.35
C LEU A 214 -0.10 21.45 -25.27
N PHE A 215 0.98 22.14 -25.63
CA PHE A 215 1.70 23.00 -24.70
C PHE A 215 0.87 24.23 -24.29
N ASP A 216 0.18 24.88 -25.23
CA ASP A 216 -0.68 26.03 -24.94
C ASP A 216 -1.81 25.65 -23.97
N TYR A 217 -2.40 24.46 -24.14
CA TYR A 217 -3.39 23.93 -23.20
C TYR A 217 -2.78 23.65 -21.83
N PHE A 218 -1.59 23.03 -21.78
CA PHE A 218 -0.85 22.81 -20.53
C PHE A 218 -0.53 24.13 -19.81
N GLU A 219 -0.02 25.12 -20.54
CA GLU A 219 0.31 26.45 -20.04
C GLU A 219 -0.94 27.13 -19.44
N ALA A 220 -2.06 27.11 -20.16
CA ALA A 220 -3.33 27.66 -19.66
C ALA A 220 -3.85 26.96 -18.40
N ARG A 221 -3.61 25.64 -18.26
CA ARG A 221 -3.99 24.89 -17.06
C ARG A 221 -3.17 25.28 -15.85
N PHE A 222 -1.84 25.38 -15.98
CA PHE A 222 -0.97 25.46 -14.80
C PHE A 222 -0.36 26.82 -14.54
N ARG A 223 -0.51 27.80 -15.44
CA ARG A 223 -0.05 29.16 -15.21
C ARG A 223 -0.82 29.81 -14.06
N PRO A 224 -0.12 30.30 -13.01
CA PRO A 224 -0.73 31.15 -11.99
C PRO A 224 -1.03 32.51 -12.63
N GLN A 225 -2.31 32.80 -12.85
CA GLN A 225 -2.76 34.04 -13.47
C GLN A 225 -3.99 34.55 -12.71
N PRO A 226 -3.93 35.74 -12.10
CA PRO A 226 -5.01 36.28 -11.26
C PRO A 226 -6.38 36.34 -11.96
N ASP A 227 -6.39 36.65 -13.27
CA ASP A 227 -7.63 36.70 -14.07
C ASP A 227 -8.33 35.33 -14.18
N TRP A 228 -7.60 34.25 -13.91
CA TRP A 228 -8.03 32.86 -13.98
C TRP A 228 -7.93 32.14 -12.63
N ASP A 229 -8.00 32.88 -11.52
CA ASP A 229 -8.00 32.31 -10.17
C ASP A 229 -9.29 31.54 -9.87
N ASP A 230 -10.43 31.98 -10.44
CA ASP A 230 -11.68 31.22 -10.42
C ASP A 230 -11.59 30.04 -11.41
N PRO A 231 -11.72 28.78 -10.93
CA PRO A 231 -11.68 27.60 -11.80
C PRO A 231 -12.71 27.61 -12.92
N LEU A 232 -13.91 28.17 -12.69
CA LEU A 232 -14.95 28.23 -13.72
C LEU A 232 -14.57 29.20 -14.83
N VAL A 233 -14.04 30.36 -14.47
CA VAL A 233 -13.55 31.37 -15.43
C VAL A 233 -12.40 30.81 -16.26
N ARG A 234 -11.45 30.11 -15.62
CA ARG A 234 -10.34 29.45 -16.33
C ARG A 234 -10.84 28.41 -17.32
N GLU A 235 -11.80 27.59 -16.91
CA GLU A 235 -12.39 26.56 -17.76
C GLU A 235 -13.09 27.17 -18.98
N GLU A 236 -13.93 28.19 -18.79
CA GLU A 236 -14.70 28.81 -19.87
C GLU A 236 -13.85 29.67 -20.82
N GLN A 237 -12.95 30.51 -20.29
CA GLN A 237 -12.25 31.52 -21.07
C GLN A 237 -10.92 31.04 -21.66
N ALA A 238 -10.24 30.10 -21.01
CA ALA A 238 -8.92 29.63 -21.42
C ALA A 238 -8.97 28.19 -21.94
N LEU A 239 -9.49 27.25 -21.13
CA LEU A 239 -9.36 25.82 -21.43
C LEU A 239 -10.33 25.35 -22.51
N HIS A 240 -11.59 25.77 -22.47
CA HIS A 240 -12.59 25.34 -23.44
C HIS A 240 -12.25 25.77 -24.90
N PRO A 241 -11.87 27.03 -25.18
CA PRO A 241 -11.46 27.43 -26.52
C PRO A 241 -10.23 26.68 -27.03
N LEU A 242 -9.21 26.51 -26.18
CA LEU A 242 -7.99 25.75 -26.53
C LEU A 242 -8.31 24.27 -26.78
N ARG A 243 -9.22 23.68 -26.01
CA ARG A 243 -9.69 22.30 -26.21
C ARG A 243 -10.37 22.14 -27.56
N LEU A 244 -11.27 23.05 -27.94
CA LEU A 244 -11.92 23.02 -29.26
C LEU A 244 -10.92 23.19 -30.40
N GLN A 245 -9.97 24.12 -30.25
CA GLN A 245 -8.90 24.33 -31.23
C GLN A 245 -8.04 23.08 -31.39
N LEU A 246 -7.63 22.46 -30.28
CA LEU A 246 -6.81 21.26 -30.30
C LEU A 246 -7.56 20.08 -30.92
N LEU A 247 -8.85 19.89 -30.61
CA LEU A 247 -9.68 18.87 -31.24
C LEU A 247 -9.80 19.07 -32.76
N ALA A 248 -9.93 20.32 -33.22
CA ALA A 248 -9.95 20.64 -34.64
C ALA A 248 -8.60 20.35 -35.31
N GLN A 249 -7.47 20.65 -34.65
CA GLN A 249 -6.14 20.32 -35.16
C GLN A 249 -5.88 18.80 -35.18
N LEU A 250 -6.30 18.08 -34.15
CA LEU A 250 -6.22 16.61 -34.10
C LEU A 250 -7.02 15.96 -35.24
N ALA A 251 -8.17 16.52 -35.61
CA ALA A 251 -8.96 16.03 -36.75
C ALA A 251 -8.25 16.15 -38.12
N LEU A 252 -7.17 16.96 -38.20
CA LEU A 252 -6.36 17.12 -39.43
C LEU A 252 -5.14 16.18 -39.46
N VAL A 253 -4.90 15.39 -38.40
CA VAL A 253 -3.77 14.47 -38.34
C VAL A 253 -4.01 13.32 -39.31
N ALA A 254 -3.11 13.18 -40.30
CA ALA A 254 -3.30 12.23 -41.40
C ALA A 254 -2.99 10.77 -41.00
N ASP A 255 -2.01 10.56 -40.11
CA ASP A 255 -1.63 9.23 -39.64
C ASP A 255 -2.41 8.84 -38.40
N MET A 256 -3.10 7.70 -38.45
CA MET A 256 -3.95 7.22 -37.35
C MET A 256 -3.16 6.89 -36.07
N ASN A 257 -1.91 6.44 -36.19
CA ASN A 257 -1.09 6.15 -35.03
C ASN A 257 -0.59 7.45 -34.38
N ASP A 258 -0.22 8.45 -35.16
CA ASP A 258 0.08 9.79 -34.68
C ASP A 258 -1.14 10.41 -33.96
N ASP A 259 -2.35 10.33 -34.54
CA ASP A 259 -3.59 10.85 -33.92
C ASP A 259 -3.84 10.18 -32.56
N ARG A 260 -3.75 8.85 -32.49
CA ARG A 260 -3.89 8.12 -31.22
C ARG A 260 -2.88 8.58 -30.17
N ILE A 261 -1.60 8.68 -30.52
CA ILE A 261 -0.54 9.14 -29.60
C ILE A 261 -0.85 10.54 -29.09
N LEU A 262 -1.20 11.47 -29.99
CA LEU A 262 -1.46 12.87 -29.65
C LEU A 262 -2.72 13.03 -28.78
N ARG A 263 -3.77 12.22 -29.02
CA ARG A 263 -4.96 12.16 -28.16
C ARG A 263 -4.65 11.64 -26.77
N THR A 264 -3.83 10.59 -26.65
CA THR A 264 -3.42 10.09 -25.33
C THR A 264 -2.57 11.13 -24.59
N LEU A 265 -1.63 11.81 -25.28
CA LEU A 265 -0.87 12.92 -24.68
C LEU A 265 -1.78 14.06 -24.21
N PHE A 266 -2.81 14.40 -24.98
CA PHE A 266 -3.83 15.36 -24.58
C PHE A 266 -4.57 14.92 -23.31
N ASN A 267 -5.05 13.66 -23.26
CA ASN A 267 -5.72 13.13 -22.07
C ASN A 267 -4.81 13.09 -20.84
N LEU A 268 -3.51 12.82 -21.01
CA LEU A 268 -2.53 12.88 -19.92
C LEU A 268 -2.35 14.28 -19.35
N ILE A 269 -2.28 15.30 -20.21
CA ILE A 269 -2.23 16.71 -19.78
C ILE A 269 -3.54 17.07 -19.06
N ASP A 270 -4.68 16.66 -19.61
CA ASP A 270 -6.00 16.94 -19.04
C ASP A 270 -6.21 16.27 -17.67
N ALA A 271 -5.73 15.03 -17.50
CA ALA A 271 -5.76 14.28 -16.24
C ALA A 271 -4.71 14.74 -15.21
N THR A 272 -3.80 15.65 -15.57
CA THR A 272 -2.83 16.22 -14.64
C THR A 272 -3.55 17.23 -13.73
N MET A 273 -3.39 17.07 -12.42
CA MET A 273 -4.07 17.89 -11.40
C MET A 273 -3.19 19.00 -10.82
N ARG A 274 -1.86 18.81 -10.82
CA ARG A 274 -0.87 19.77 -10.30
C ARG A 274 0.44 19.66 -11.07
N CYS A 275 1.14 20.79 -11.27
CA CYS A 275 2.47 20.82 -11.88
C CYS A 275 3.35 21.94 -11.32
N ASN A 276 4.64 21.65 -11.07
CA ASN A 276 5.60 22.60 -10.50
C ASN A 276 6.32 23.50 -11.54
N PHE A 277 5.95 23.41 -12.82
CA PHE A 277 6.67 24.03 -13.95
C PHE A 277 6.98 25.52 -13.74
N HIS A 278 5.96 26.33 -13.43
CA HIS A 278 6.11 27.78 -13.29
C HIS A 278 6.97 28.18 -12.09
N HIS A 279 6.83 27.45 -10.98
CA HIS A 279 7.63 27.70 -9.77
C HIS A 279 9.12 27.40 -9.98
N ARG A 280 9.44 26.39 -10.82
CA ARG A 280 10.82 25.95 -11.06
C ARG A 280 11.48 26.49 -12.32
N LEU A 281 10.74 27.22 -13.17
CA LEU A 281 11.22 27.67 -14.48
C LEU A 281 12.54 28.46 -14.41
N SER A 282 12.74 29.25 -13.35
CA SER A 282 13.93 30.10 -13.15
C SER A 282 14.92 29.55 -12.11
N GLN A 283 14.69 28.35 -11.57
CA GLN A 283 15.56 27.75 -10.56
C GLN A 283 16.73 27.02 -11.21
N SER A 284 17.89 27.02 -10.54
CA SER A 284 19.09 26.33 -11.04
C SER A 284 18.95 24.81 -11.01
N ASP A 285 18.13 24.26 -10.10
CA ASP A 285 17.76 22.85 -10.00
C ASP A 285 16.44 22.56 -10.73
N TYR A 286 16.37 22.92 -12.01
CA TYR A 286 15.21 22.69 -12.87
C TYR A 286 14.86 21.18 -12.98
N PHE A 287 13.62 20.84 -12.67
CA PHE A 287 13.01 19.54 -12.94
C PHE A 287 11.48 19.70 -12.97
N LEU A 288 10.79 18.74 -13.58
CA LEU A 288 9.35 18.71 -13.72
C LEU A 288 8.74 17.67 -12.79
N ALA A 289 7.63 18.01 -12.16
CA ALA A 289 6.80 17.09 -11.42
C ALA A 289 5.33 17.27 -11.84
N PHE A 290 4.63 16.15 -12.05
CA PHE A 290 3.21 16.11 -12.37
C PHE A 290 2.48 15.24 -11.36
N LYS A 291 1.36 15.72 -10.82
CA LYS A 291 0.41 14.88 -10.08
C LYS A 291 -0.75 14.52 -11.01
N ILE A 292 -0.94 13.25 -11.30
CA ILE A 292 -1.86 12.74 -12.32
C ILE A 292 -3.01 11.98 -11.64
N ASN A 293 -4.25 12.24 -12.06
CA ASN A 293 -5.42 11.43 -11.72
C ASN A 293 -5.47 10.21 -12.64
N SER A 294 -4.96 9.08 -12.16
CA SER A 294 -4.88 7.85 -12.94
C SER A 294 -6.25 7.30 -13.36
N LEU A 295 -7.30 7.55 -12.58
CA LEU A 295 -8.68 7.15 -12.94
C LEU A 295 -9.21 7.96 -14.13
N GLY A 296 -8.71 9.19 -14.34
CA GLY A 296 -9.05 10.05 -15.47
C GLY A 296 -8.29 9.74 -16.76
N VAL A 297 -7.30 8.85 -16.72
CA VAL A 297 -6.56 8.41 -17.91
C VAL A 297 -7.29 7.25 -18.58
N ILE A 298 -7.82 7.49 -19.77
CA ILE A 298 -8.73 6.59 -20.49
C ILE A 298 -8.03 5.24 -20.75
N ASP A 299 -6.89 5.28 -21.44
CA ASP A 299 -6.16 4.08 -21.90
C ASP A 299 -5.13 3.55 -20.89
N MET A 300 -5.23 3.93 -19.62
CA MET A 300 -4.34 3.39 -18.59
C MET A 300 -4.66 1.91 -18.31
N PRO A 301 -3.67 1.00 -18.29
CA PRO A 301 -3.90 -0.40 -17.93
C PRO A 301 -4.39 -0.56 -16.49
N ASN A 302 -5.26 -1.55 -16.26
CA ASN A 302 -5.61 -1.97 -14.91
C ASN A 302 -4.48 -2.81 -14.28
N PRO A 303 -4.31 -2.74 -12.95
CA PRO A 303 -5.01 -1.86 -12.00
C PRO A 303 -4.52 -0.41 -12.07
N LYS A 304 -5.42 0.55 -11.79
CA LYS A 304 -5.10 1.97 -11.74
C LYS A 304 -4.90 2.40 -10.28
N PRO A 305 -3.76 3.02 -9.91
CA PRO A 305 -3.69 3.77 -8.65
C PRO A 305 -4.72 4.91 -8.68
N GLN A 306 -4.97 5.55 -7.53
CA GLN A 306 -5.79 6.76 -7.52
C GLN A 306 -4.98 7.95 -8.07
N PHE A 307 -3.73 8.09 -7.62
CA PHE A 307 -2.85 9.20 -7.98
C PHE A 307 -1.43 8.73 -8.31
N GLU A 308 -0.79 9.42 -9.25
CA GLU A 308 0.62 9.23 -9.58
C GLU A 308 1.35 10.56 -9.56
N ILE A 309 2.45 10.64 -8.81
CA ILE A 309 3.38 11.77 -8.91
C ILE A 309 4.57 11.32 -9.74
N TYR A 310 4.68 11.82 -10.97
CA TYR A 310 5.81 11.56 -11.87
C TYR A 310 6.79 12.73 -11.82
N VAL A 311 8.09 12.44 -11.70
CA VAL A 311 9.17 13.42 -11.65
C VAL A 311 10.16 13.14 -12.78
N HIS A 312 10.45 14.16 -13.56
CA HIS A 312 11.39 14.12 -14.69
C HIS A 312 12.48 15.17 -14.52
N SER A 313 13.74 14.75 -14.70
CA SER A 313 14.86 15.63 -14.93
C SER A 313 15.77 15.05 -16.01
N VAL A 314 16.79 15.80 -16.45
CA VAL A 314 17.78 15.27 -17.40
C VAL A 314 18.61 14.09 -16.83
N ALA A 315 18.70 13.99 -15.50
CA ALA A 315 19.52 12.98 -14.82
C ALA A 315 18.73 11.76 -14.34
N MET A 316 17.41 11.89 -14.17
CA MET A 316 16.59 10.83 -13.56
C MET A 316 15.13 10.91 -13.99
N GLU A 317 14.44 9.79 -13.79
CA GLU A 317 12.98 9.72 -13.84
C GLU A 317 12.51 8.98 -12.60
N GLY A 318 11.39 9.42 -12.03
CA GLY A 318 10.85 8.83 -10.82
C GLY A 318 9.33 8.90 -10.78
N ILE A 319 8.74 8.02 -10.00
CA ILE A 319 7.29 7.95 -9.83
C ILE A 319 6.94 7.59 -8.40
N HIS A 320 5.79 8.07 -7.93
CA HIS A 320 5.17 7.65 -6.68
C HIS A 320 3.68 7.40 -6.90
N LEU A 321 3.28 6.12 -6.83
CA LEU A 321 1.93 5.63 -7.04
C LEU A 321 1.21 5.54 -5.69
N ARG A 322 -0.04 6.03 -5.61
CA ARG A 322 -0.83 6.03 -4.38
C ARG A 322 -2.21 5.42 -4.62
N GLY A 323 -2.61 4.46 -3.78
CA GLY A 323 -3.97 3.93 -3.75
C GLY A 323 -5.00 4.84 -3.09
N GLY A 324 -4.57 5.94 -2.44
CA GLY A 324 -5.41 6.81 -1.62
C GLY A 324 -4.75 8.13 -1.23
N LYS A 325 -5.54 9.06 -0.65
CA LYS A 325 -5.01 10.29 -0.02
C LYS A 325 -4.14 9.98 1.20
N ILE A 326 -4.57 9.08 2.07
CA ILE A 326 -3.73 8.60 3.18
C ILE A 326 -3.08 7.29 2.72
N ALA A 327 -1.91 7.40 2.11
CA ALA A 327 -1.19 6.26 1.55
C ALA A 327 0.30 6.31 1.88
N ARG A 328 0.93 5.15 1.95
CA ARG A 328 2.33 5.02 2.37
C ARG A 328 3.05 3.90 1.64
N GLY A 329 4.32 4.15 1.30
CA GLY A 329 5.19 3.09 0.81
C GLY A 329 6.64 3.47 0.57
N GLY A 330 7.43 2.44 0.35
CA GLY A 330 8.87 2.55 0.12
C GLY A 330 9.23 3.15 -1.25
N ILE A 331 10.40 3.77 -1.33
CA ILE A 331 10.99 4.28 -2.58
C ILE A 331 12.10 3.34 -3.06
N ARG A 332 11.91 2.71 -4.22
CA ARG A 332 12.86 1.75 -4.79
C ARG A 332 13.77 2.40 -5.84
N TRP A 333 15.08 2.12 -5.76
CA TRP A 333 15.97 2.39 -6.88
C TRP A 333 15.90 1.20 -7.86
N SER A 334 15.30 1.45 -9.03
CA SER A 334 15.11 0.44 -10.09
C SER A 334 16.27 0.46 -11.10
N ASP A 335 16.60 -0.71 -11.62
CA ASP A 335 17.51 -0.94 -12.74
C ASP A 335 16.77 -1.17 -14.08
N ARG A 336 15.45 -0.94 -14.12
CA ARG A 336 14.55 -1.18 -15.26
C ARG A 336 14.08 0.14 -15.92
N PRO A 337 14.93 0.85 -16.70
CA PRO A 337 14.58 2.16 -17.25
C PRO A 337 13.35 2.15 -18.17
N ASP A 338 13.08 1.03 -18.86
CA ASP A 338 12.01 0.96 -19.86
C ASP A 338 10.63 0.68 -19.27
N ASP A 339 10.54 0.08 -18.07
CA ASP A 339 9.26 -0.33 -17.48
C ASP A 339 9.22 -0.29 -15.93
N PHE A 340 10.02 0.57 -15.29
CA PHE A 340 10.03 0.69 -13.83
C PHE A 340 8.65 1.02 -13.25
N ARG A 341 7.76 1.73 -13.95
CA ARG A 341 6.38 1.97 -13.45
C ARG A 341 5.65 0.65 -13.21
N THR A 342 5.78 -0.33 -14.10
CA THR A 342 5.16 -1.66 -13.95
C THR A 342 5.71 -2.39 -12.73
N GLU A 343 7.02 -2.31 -12.50
CA GLU A 343 7.65 -2.85 -11.28
C GLU A 343 7.09 -2.19 -10.02
N ILE A 344 7.03 -0.85 -9.99
CA ILE A 344 6.53 -0.09 -8.84
C ILE A 344 5.02 -0.33 -8.62
N LEU A 345 4.24 -0.49 -9.68
CA LEU A 345 2.80 -0.80 -9.61
C LEU A 345 2.56 -2.16 -8.96
N GLY A 346 3.29 -3.20 -9.37
CA GLY A 346 3.19 -4.52 -8.75
C GLY A 346 3.54 -4.47 -7.25
N LEU A 347 4.58 -3.73 -6.87
CA LEU A 347 4.96 -3.55 -5.47
C LEU A 347 3.93 -2.74 -4.66
N MET A 348 3.28 -1.73 -5.28
CA MET A 348 2.20 -0.98 -4.65
C MET A 348 1.01 -1.88 -4.34
N GLN A 349 0.61 -2.74 -5.28
CA GLN A 349 -0.51 -3.67 -5.06
C GLN A 349 -0.24 -4.59 -3.88
N THR A 350 0.95 -5.20 -3.81
CA THR A 350 1.34 -6.02 -2.67
C THR A 350 1.29 -5.22 -1.36
N GLN A 351 1.67 -3.93 -1.41
CA GLN A 351 1.61 -3.05 -0.26
C GLN A 351 0.17 -2.73 0.17
N ILE A 352 -0.78 -2.60 -0.76
CA ILE A 352 -2.21 -2.39 -0.44
C ILE A 352 -2.74 -3.55 0.38
N SER A 353 -2.55 -4.79 -0.08
CA SER A 353 -3.03 -5.98 0.62
C SER A 353 -2.34 -6.14 1.99
N LYS A 354 -1.05 -5.78 2.08
CA LYS A 354 -0.31 -5.77 3.35
C LYS A 354 -0.79 -4.69 4.33
N ASN A 355 -1.21 -3.54 3.83
CA ASN A 355 -1.65 -2.41 4.64
C ASN A 355 -3.11 -2.52 5.11
N ALA A 356 -3.81 -3.62 4.80
CA ALA A 356 -5.21 -3.82 5.19
C ALA A 356 -5.49 -3.71 6.71
N LEU A 357 -4.45 -3.80 7.54
CA LEU A 357 -4.51 -3.73 9.01
C LEU A 357 -4.10 -2.39 9.62
N ILE A 358 -3.61 -1.42 8.83
CA ILE A 358 -3.13 -0.12 9.30
C ILE A 358 -3.92 1.03 8.65
N VAL A 359 -3.68 2.27 9.11
CA VAL A 359 -4.41 3.45 8.60
C VAL A 359 -4.13 3.75 7.13
N PRO A 360 -2.86 3.89 6.66
CA PRO A 360 -2.60 4.28 5.29
C PRO A 360 -2.81 3.11 4.32
N THR A 361 -3.51 3.34 3.21
CA THR A 361 -3.51 2.39 2.10
C THR A 361 -2.11 2.28 1.46
N GLY A 362 -1.93 1.35 0.53
CA GLY A 362 -0.66 1.13 -0.14
C GLY A 362 -0.28 2.28 -1.07
N ALA A 363 0.97 2.71 -0.97
CA ALA A 363 1.67 3.48 -1.99
C ALA A 363 2.99 2.77 -2.34
N LYS A 364 3.63 3.20 -3.41
CA LYS A 364 5.02 2.82 -3.72
C LYS A 364 5.63 3.84 -4.63
N GLY A 365 6.89 4.19 -4.39
CA GLY A 365 7.67 4.97 -5.33
C GLY A 365 8.86 4.22 -5.87
N GLY A 366 9.42 4.74 -6.95
CA GLY A 366 10.70 4.32 -7.44
C GLY A 366 11.27 5.26 -8.47
N PHE A 367 12.55 5.11 -8.74
CA PHE A 367 13.26 5.95 -9.69
C PHE A 367 14.38 5.19 -10.38
N ILE A 368 14.79 5.76 -11.52
CA ILE A 368 15.91 5.31 -12.33
C ILE A 368 16.89 6.47 -12.53
N VAL A 369 18.17 6.13 -12.66
CA VAL A 369 19.22 7.10 -13.00
C VAL A 369 19.51 7.00 -14.50
N LYS A 370 19.41 8.12 -15.20
CA LYS A 370 19.77 8.20 -16.63
C LYS A 370 21.28 8.38 -16.78
N LYS A 371 21.89 7.62 -17.69
CA LYS A 371 23.33 7.69 -17.95
C LYS A 371 23.71 9.07 -18.49
N GLN A 372 24.55 9.80 -17.78
CA GLN A 372 25.15 11.06 -18.24
C GLN A 372 26.61 10.88 -18.66
N LYS A 373 27.09 11.66 -19.64
CA LYS A 373 28.43 11.52 -20.25
C LYS A 373 29.60 11.66 -19.27
N GLN A 374 29.41 12.30 -18.11
CA GLN A 374 30.46 12.60 -17.12
C GLN A 374 30.30 11.81 -15.79
N GLN A 375 29.40 10.82 -15.74
CA GLN A 375 29.01 10.20 -14.48
C GLN A 375 29.95 9.05 -14.10
N THR A 376 30.82 9.27 -13.12
CA THR A 376 31.80 8.29 -12.63
C THR A 376 31.37 7.52 -11.38
N ASP A 377 30.46 8.07 -10.57
CA ASP A 377 29.93 7.42 -9.36
C ASP A 377 28.40 7.28 -9.40
N LEU A 378 27.95 6.03 -9.56
CA LEU A 378 26.53 5.66 -9.55
C LEU A 378 25.87 5.90 -8.20
N LYS A 379 26.57 5.74 -7.06
CA LYS A 379 25.95 5.89 -5.73
C LYS A 379 25.59 7.34 -5.46
N THR A 380 26.51 8.27 -5.74
CA THR A 380 26.24 9.71 -5.62
C THR A 380 25.10 10.13 -6.55
N ALA A 381 25.10 9.63 -7.78
CA ALA A 381 24.01 9.86 -8.73
C ALA A 381 22.65 9.35 -8.24
N GLY A 382 22.61 8.13 -7.71
CA GLY A 382 21.40 7.55 -7.14
C GLY A 382 20.87 8.36 -5.96
N LYS A 383 21.76 8.85 -5.08
CA LYS A 383 21.39 9.75 -3.99
C LYS A 383 20.80 11.06 -4.53
N GLN A 384 21.44 11.71 -5.51
CA GLN A 384 20.90 12.96 -6.09
C GLN A 384 19.56 12.76 -6.79
N ALA A 385 19.37 11.63 -7.48
CA ALA A 385 18.09 11.28 -8.08
C ALA A 385 17.00 11.10 -7.02
N TYR A 386 17.30 10.40 -5.93
CA TYR A 386 16.39 10.27 -4.78
C TYR A 386 16.00 11.63 -4.19
N LEU A 387 16.97 12.54 -3.96
CA LEU A 387 16.68 13.88 -3.43
C LEU A 387 15.82 14.70 -4.40
N THR A 388 16.05 14.58 -5.71
CA THR A 388 15.22 15.23 -6.75
C THR A 388 13.78 14.71 -6.71
N LEU A 389 13.59 13.39 -6.58
CA LEU A 389 12.28 12.80 -6.40
C LEU A 389 11.58 13.36 -5.16
N MET A 390 12.23 13.36 -3.99
CA MET A 390 11.64 13.89 -2.74
C MET A 390 11.20 15.35 -2.87
N ARG A 391 12.05 16.21 -3.47
CA ARG A 391 11.70 17.60 -3.77
C ARG A 391 10.51 17.71 -4.71
N GLY A 392 10.41 16.84 -5.71
CA GLY A 392 9.27 16.82 -6.63
C GLY A 392 7.97 16.36 -5.98
N LEU A 393 8.02 15.40 -5.07
CA LEU A 393 6.84 15.00 -4.30
C LEU A 393 6.35 16.15 -3.40
N LEU A 394 7.25 16.75 -2.62
CA LEU A 394 6.90 17.83 -1.68
C LEU A 394 6.47 19.12 -2.39
N ALA A 395 7.04 19.43 -3.57
CA ALA A 395 6.64 20.61 -4.34
C ALA A 395 5.18 20.59 -4.81
N LEU A 396 4.52 19.43 -4.83
CA LEU A 396 3.12 19.28 -5.24
C LEU A 396 2.16 18.97 -4.08
N THR A 397 2.68 18.78 -2.87
CA THR A 397 1.92 18.32 -1.70
C THR A 397 1.46 19.51 -0.86
N ASP A 398 0.23 19.49 -0.36
CA ASP A 398 -0.26 20.53 0.56
C ASP A 398 0.41 20.41 1.92
N ASN A 399 0.30 21.43 2.77
CA ASN A 399 0.93 21.44 4.09
C ASN A 399 -0.07 21.83 5.18
N TYR A 400 0.15 21.38 6.42
CA TYR A 400 -0.58 21.92 7.58
C TYR A 400 0.19 23.08 8.21
N VAL A 401 -0.47 24.22 8.37
CA VAL A 401 0.02 25.37 9.14
C VAL A 401 -0.99 25.63 10.27
N GLY A 402 -0.67 25.14 11.47
CA GLY A 402 -1.66 25.07 12.54
C GLY A 402 -2.73 24.03 12.22
N ALA A 403 -4.01 24.43 12.25
CA ALA A 403 -5.15 23.58 11.89
C ALA A 403 -5.52 23.69 10.40
N ASP A 404 -4.98 24.67 9.68
CA ASP A 404 -5.35 24.97 8.31
C ASP A 404 -4.47 24.24 7.30
N ILE A 405 -5.08 23.78 6.21
CA ILE A 405 -4.36 23.21 5.07
C ILE A 405 -4.01 24.34 4.10
N VAL A 406 -2.72 24.50 3.82
CA VAL A 406 -2.18 25.51 2.92
C VAL A 406 -1.61 24.83 1.68
N ARG A 407 -1.99 25.31 0.50
CA ARG A 407 -1.45 24.84 -0.79
C ARG A 407 -0.10 25.49 -1.07
N PRO A 408 0.82 24.83 -1.81
CA PRO A 408 2.05 25.47 -2.26
C PRO A 408 1.78 26.75 -3.04
N ALA A 409 2.56 27.81 -2.79
CA ALA A 409 2.41 29.07 -3.49
C ALA A 409 2.65 28.89 -5.00
N GLN A 410 1.90 29.63 -5.83
CA GLN A 410 2.03 29.61 -7.30
C GLN A 410 1.75 28.24 -7.94
N LEU A 411 0.97 27.38 -7.27
CA LEU A 411 0.49 26.12 -7.82
C LEU A 411 -1.01 26.21 -8.11
N VAL A 412 -1.41 25.81 -9.33
CA VAL A 412 -2.82 25.62 -9.69
C VAL A 412 -3.19 24.17 -9.38
N CYS A 413 -4.22 23.97 -8.55
CA CYS A 413 -4.66 22.66 -8.09
C CYS A 413 -6.09 22.36 -8.52
N TYR A 414 -6.28 21.23 -9.20
CA TYR A 414 -7.59 20.74 -9.67
C TYR A 414 -8.20 19.65 -8.79
N ASP A 415 -7.60 19.38 -7.64
CA ASP A 415 -8.01 18.37 -6.67
C ASP A 415 -8.32 18.96 -5.29
N ASP A 416 -8.92 18.14 -4.44
CA ASP A 416 -9.12 18.44 -3.04
C ASP A 416 -7.78 18.64 -2.29
N PRO A 417 -7.82 19.26 -1.09
CA PRO A 417 -6.67 19.27 -0.19
C PRO A 417 -6.07 17.87 0.02
N ASP A 418 -4.74 17.78 -0.09
CA ASP A 418 -3.96 16.55 0.01
C ASP A 418 -2.61 16.80 0.73
N PRO A 419 -2.64 16.98 2.07
CA PRO A 419 -1.45 17.32 2.84
C PRO A 419 -0.65 16.11 3.35
N TYR A 420 -1.16 14.88 3.15
CA TYR A 420 -0.54 13.68 3.70
C TYR A 420 0.34 12.98 2.67
N LEU A 421 1.65 12.95 2.92
CA LEU A 421 2.63 12.23 2.12
C LEU A 421 3.70 11.65 3.03
N VAL A 422 3.80 10.32 3.08
CA VAL A 422 4.82 9.60 3.85
C VAL A 422 5.53 8.61 2.95
N VAL A 423 6.86 8.62 2.99
CA VAL A 423 7.73 7.69 2.27
C VAL A 423 8.42 6.74 3.24
N ALA A 424 8.93 5.62 2.72
CA ALA A 424 9.76 4.70 3.47
C ALA A 424 10.99 4.28 2.66
N ALA A 425 11.97 3.65 3.31
CA ALA A 425 13.09 3.05 2.62
C ALA A 425 12.68 1.74 1.92
N ASP A 426 13.36 1.41 0.82
CA ASP A 426 13.25 0.13 0.11
C ASP A 426 14.65 -0.29 -0.41
N LYS A 427 14.71 -1.31 -1.26
CA LYS A 427 15.91 -1.76 -1.94
C LYS A 427 16.59 -0.59 -2.66
N GLY A 428 17.86 -0.36 -2.30
CA GLY A 428 18.69 0.68 -2.86
C GLY A 428 18.58 2.05 -2.18
N THR A 429 17.71 2.23 -1.18
CA THR A 429 17.48 3.52 -0.50
C THR A 429 17.52 3.44 1.04
N ALA A 430 17.92 2.29 1.61
CA ALA A 430 17.94 2.03 3.05
C ALA A 430 18.55 3.13 3.93
N THR A 431 19.58 3.84 3.45
CA THR A 431 20.30 4.88 4.21
C THR A 431 19.86 6.30 3.88
N PHE A 432 18.77 6.48 3.14
CA PHE A 432 18.38 7.80 2.62
C PHE A 432 17.24 8.49 3.41
N SER A 433 16.60 7.80 4.36
CA SER A 433 15.47 8.34 5.14
C SER A 433 15.80 9.66 5.85
N ASP A 434 16.97 9.75 6.50
CA ASP A 434 17.39 10.98 7.18
C ASP A 434 17.54 12.16 6.19
N SER A 435 18.02 11.89 4.96
CA SER A 435 18.10 12.92 3.92
C SER A 435 16.72 13.36 3.42
N ALA A 436 15.73 12.45 3.39
CA ALA A 436 14.35 12.81 3.06
C ALA A 436 13.70 13.66 4.17
N ASN A 437 13.91 13.31 5.44
CA ASN A 437 13.43 14.11 6.58
C ASN A 437 14.06 15.50 6.62
N GLN A 438 15.35 15.63 6.26
CA GLN A 438 15.99 16.94 6.10
C GLN A 438 15.32 17.77 4.99
N ILE A 439 15.01 17.18 3.83
CA ILE A 439 14.28 17.90 2.77
C ILE A 439 12.89 18.32 3.27
N ALA A 440 12.18 17.46 3.99
CA ALA A 440 10.88 17.82 4.57
C ALA A 440 11.00 19.02 5.53
N ALA A 441 12.05 19.07 6.34
CA ALA A 441 12.36 20.21 7.20
C ALA A 441 12.65 21.49 6.39
N ASP A 442 13.42 21.39 5.29
CA ASP A 442 13.71 22.52 4.39
C ASP A 442 12.43 23.09 3.75
N TYR A 443 11.44 22.24 3.46
CA TYR A 443 10.11 22.63 2.97
C TYR A 443 9.16 23.08 4.09
N GLN A 444 9.60 23.06 5.36
CA GLN A 444 8.77 23.28 6.54
C GLN A 444 7.51 22.40 6.54
N PHE A 445 7.63 21.19 6.01
CA PHE A 445 6.53 20.25 5.88
C PHE A 445 6.11 19.74 7.26
N TRP A 446 4.80 19.71 7.52
CA TRP A 446 4.23 19.52 8.85
C TRP A 446 4.62 18.21 9.52
N LEU A 447 4.90 17.17 8.72
CA LEU A 447 5.33 15.87 9.21
C LEU A 447 6.76 15.87 9.77
N GLY A 448 7.62 16.81 9.36
CA GLY A 448 9.01 16.86 9.83
C GLY A 448 9.71 15.49 9.74
N ASP A 449 10.19 14.96 10.87
CA ASP A 449 10.85 13.65 10.96
C ASP A 449 9.90 12.44 10.72
N ALA A 450 8.59 12.66 10.67
CA ALA A 450 7.60 11.63 10.30
C ALA A 450 7.44 11.47 8.77
N PHE A 451 8.07 12.32 7.95
CA PHE A 451 7.95 12.26 6.48
C PHE A 451 8.51 10.95 5.91
N ALA A 452 9.68 10.52 6.37
CA ALA A 452 10.33 9.28 6.00
C ALA A 452 10.52 8.39 7.24
N SER A 453 9.85 7.23 7.25
CA SER A 453 9.97 6.24 8.32
C SER A 453 11.27 5.43 8.22
N GLY A 454 11.78 4.94 9.36
CA GLY A 454 12.97 4.08 9.40
C GLY A 454 14.30 4.84 9.27
N GLY A 455 14.31 6.12 9.65
CA GLY A 455 15.54 6.91 9.85
C GLY A 455 16.22 6.62 11.19
N SER A 456 17.34 7.28 11.46
CA SER A 456 18.18 7.04 12.65
C SER A 456 17.47 7.29 13.99
N HIS A 457 16.37 8.06 13.98
CA HIS A 457 15.57 8.40 15.17
C HIS A 457 14.27 7.58 15.29
N GLY A 458 14.03 6.62 14.38
CA GLY A 458 12.86 5.73 14.38
C GLY A 458 13.06 4.41 15.14
N TYR A 459 12.10 3.50 15.01
CA TYR A 459 12.25 2.15 15.56
C TYR A 459 13.13 1.29 14.65
N ASP A 460 14.17 0.66 15.20
CA ASP A 460 14.98 -0.32 14.48
C ASP A 460 14.30 -1.69 14.51
N HIS A 461 13.69 -2.08 13.39
CA HIS A 461 12.93 -3.33 13.29
C HIS A 461 13.77 -4.58 13.55
N LYS A 462 15.07 -4.54 13.21
CA LYS A 462 16.00 -5.64 13.45
C LYS A 462 16.37 -5.74 14.91
N ALA A 463 16.63 -4.61 15.56
CA ALA A 463 16.89 -4.56 17.00
C ALA A 463 15.66 -5.00 17.81
N LEU A 464 14.45 -4.61 17.38
CA LEU A 464 13.19 -5.03 18.02
C LEU A 464 12.80 -6.48 17.69
N GLY A 465 13.32 -7.02 16.58
CA GLY A 465 12.93 -8.30 16.01
C GLY A 465 11.44 -8.41 15.68
N ILE A 466 10.76 -7.28 15.48
CA ILE A 466 9.29 -7.22 15.59
C ILE A 466 8.60 -7.99 14.47
N THR A 467 9.14 -7.97 13.25
CA THR A 467 8.64 -8.76 12.12
C THR A 467 8.71 -10.25 12.40
N ALA A 468 9.85 -10.74 12.92
CA ALA A 468 10.02 -12.14 13.28
C ALA A 468 9.12 -12.54 14.45
N ARG A 469 8.99 -11.67 15.47
CA ARG A 469 8.10 -11.89 16.61
C ARG A 469 6.64 -12.00 16.18
N GLY A 470 6.15 -11.13 15.29
CA GLY A 470 4.79 -11.19 14.77
C GLY A 470 4.50 -12.47 13.97
N ALA A 471 5.43 -12.86 13.09
CA ALA A 471 5.32 -14.12 12.34
C ALA A 471 5.35 -15.33 13.29
N TRP A 472 6.16 -15.26 14.35
CA TRP A 472 6.23 -16.31 15.36
C TRP A 472 4.93 -16.49 16.16
N ILE A 473 4.21 -15.41 16.49
CA ILE A 473 2.88 -15.47 17.10
C ILE A 473 1.91 -16.29 16.21
N CYS A 474 1.99 -16.10 14.89
CA CYS A 474 1.17 -16.83 13.92
C CYS A 474 1.60 -18.31 13.82
N VAL A 475 2.91 -18.59 13.84
CA VAL A 475 3.45 -19.97 13.90
C VAL A 475 3.01 -20.69 15.18
N GLN A 476 3.06 -20.02 16.33
CA GLN A 476 2.61 -20.58 17.61
C GLN A 476 1.13 -20.99 17.57
N ARG A 477 0.28 -20.24 16.85
CA ARG A 477 -1.13 -20.61 16.63
C ARG A 477 -1.26 -21.96 15.94
N HIS A 478 -0.52 -22.17 14.85
CA HIS A 478 -0.55 -23.43 14.11
C HIS A 478 -0.08 -24.61 14.97
N PHE A 479 1.00 -24.46 15.71
CA PHE A 479 1.47 -25.51 16.61
C PHE A 479 0.50 -25.79 17.75
N ARG A 480 -0.14 -24.76 18.30
CA ARG A 480 -1.18 -24.91 19.33
C ARG A 480 -2.37 -25.71 18.82
N GLU A 481 -2.79 -25.49 17.58
CA GLU A 481 -3.85 -26.27 16.91
C GLU A 481 -3.44 -27.74 16.69
N LEU A 482 -2.14 -28.03 16.66
CA LEU A 482 -1.58 -29.38 16.62
C LEU A 482 -1.31 -29.97 18.02
N GLY A 483 -1.65 -29.25 19.09
CA GLY A 483 -1.41 -29.68 20.48
C GLY A 483 0.05 -29.59 20.93
N LEU A 484 0.88 -28.78 20.26
CA LEU A 484 2.31 -28.65 20.56
C LEU A 484 2.65 -27.23 21.02
N ASN A 485 3.51 -27.13 22.04
CA ASN A 485 4.06 -25.86 22.51
C ASN A 485 5.55 -25.75 22.18
N ILE A 486 5.85 -25.03 21.10
CA ILE A 486 7.23 -24.80 20.62
C ILE A 486 8.07 -23.88 21.52
N GLN A 487 7.48 -23.31 22.58
CA GLN A 487 8.20 -22.54 23.59
C GLN A 487 8.72 -23.41 24.74
N THR A 488 8.26 -24.66 24.86
CA THR A 488 8.63 -25.56 25.95
C THR A 488 9.04 -26.95 25.47
N SER A 489 8.89 -27.24 24.18
CA SER A 489 9.11 -28.57 23.61
C SER A 489 9.95 -28.49 22.34
N PRO A 490 10.88 -29.45 22.13
CA PRO A 490 11.72 -29.46 20.95
C PRO A 490 10.93 -29.73 19.67
N PHE A 491 11.33 -29.08 18.59
CA PHE A 491 10.74 -29.21 17.25
C PHE A 491 11.81 -29.01 16.18
N THR A 492 11.64 -29.69 15.04
CA THR A 492 12.61 -29.69 13.93
C THR A 492 12.36 -28.55 12.95
N VAL A 493 13.43 -27.90 12.49
CA VAL A 493 13.34 -26.73 11.60
C VAL A 493 14.25 -26.87 10.39
N VAL A 494 13.72 -26.56 9.21
CA VAL A 494 14.51 -26.15 8.05
C VAL A 494 14.30 -24.66 7.82
N GLY A 495 15.38 -23.93 7.60
CA GLY A 495 15.37 -22.48 7.49
C GLY A 495 15.85 -21.94 6.15
N ILE A 496 15.22 -20.86 5.67
CA ILE A 496 15.70 -20.10 4.51
C ILE A 496 16.21 -18.74 5.00
N GLY A 497 17.53 -18.55 5.00
CA GLY A 497 18.19 -17.34 5.48
C GLY A 497 19.50 -17.62 6.22
N SER A 498 19.99 -16.61 6.93
CA SER A 498 21.23 -16.65 7.73
C SER A 498 21.06 -15.86 9.03
N MET A 499 21.86 -16.18 10.04
CA MET A 499 21.75 -15.59 11.38
C MET A 499 22.00 -14.07 11.41
N ASP A 500 22.70 -13.49 10.44
CA ASP A 500 22.89 -12.04 10.33
C ASP A 500 21.65 -11.31 9.77
N GLY A 501 20.68 -12.05 9.22
CA GLY A 501 19.43 -11.51 8.69
C GLY A 501 18.47 -11.07 9.78
N ASP A 502 17.70 -10.00 9.52
CA ASP A 502 16.67 -9.48 10.44
C ASP A 502 15.66 -10.55 10.83
N VAL A 503 14.88 -11.05 9.87
CA VAL A 503 13.78 -11.98 10.15
C VAL A 503 14.28 -13.37 10.52
N PHE A 504 15.26 -13.88 9.77
CA PHE A 504 15.80 -15.21 10.02
C PHE A 504 16.46 -15.30 11.39
N GLY A 505 17.40 -14.38 11.66
CA GLY A 505 18.21 -14.38 12.87
C GLY A 505 17.35 -14.21 14.12
N ASN A 506 16.45 -13.22 14.13
CA ASN A 506 15.52 -13.03 15.23
C ASN A 506 14.61 -14.27 15.42
N GLY A 507 14.04 -14.81 14.34
CA GLY A 507 13.15 -15.97 14.41
C GLY A 507 13.80 -17.21 15.04
N MET A 508 15.04 -17.51 14.68
CA MET A 508 15.79 -18.65 15.22
C MET A 508 16.26 -18.46 16.69
N LEU A 509 16.00 -17.29 17.27
CA LEU A 509 16.26 -16.96 18.67
C LEU A 509 14.98 -16.85 19.53
N LEU A 510 13.77 -17.01 18.93
CA LEU A 510 12.50 -16.94 19.65
C LEU A 510 12.13 -18.24 20.39
N SER A 511 12.91 -19.30 20.24
CA SER A 511 12.78 -20.50 21.07
C SER A 511 14.14 -21.20 21.27
N PRO A 512 14.53 -21.48 22.53
CA PRO A 512 15.71 -22.29 22.82
C PRO A 512 15.51 -23.76 22.41
N HIS A 513 14.27 -24.20 22.16
CA HIS A 513 13.93 -25.58 21.81
C HIS A 513 14.01 -25.87 20.30
N THR A 514 14.43 -24.89 19.49
CA THR A 514 14.62 -25.05 18.04
C THR A 514 15.73 -26.06 17.74
N ARG A 515 15.38 -27.18 17.09
CA ARG A 515 16.33 -28.12 16.48
C ARG A 515 16.50 -27.78 15.00
N LEU A 516 17.46 -26.90 14.70
CA LEU A 516 17.74 -26.47 13.33
C LEU A 516 18.48 -27.58 12.57
N LEU A 517 17.76 -28.34 11.74
CA LEU A 517 18.33 -29.45 10.98
C LEU A 517 19.09 -28.98 9.74
N ALA A 518 18.60 -27.92 9.10
CA ALA A 518 19.28 -27.29 7.99
C ALA A 518 18.89 -25.82 7.84
N ALA A 519 19.78 -25.04 7.25
CA ALA A 519 19.46 -23.70 6.78
C ALA A 519 20.26 -23.38 5.52
N PHE A 520 19.72 -22.56 4.62
CA PHE A 520 20.47 -22.12 3.46
C PHE A 520 20.26 -20.65 3.14
N SER A 521 21.31 -20.01 2.63
CA SER A 521 21.31 -18.60 2.22
C SER A 521 21.72 -18.45 0.75
N GLY A 522 21.99 -17.23 0.30
CA GLY A 522 22.56 -16.99 -1.03
C GLY A 522 23.96 -17.60 -1.21
N GLN A 523 24.67 -17.91 -0.12
CA GLN A 523 26.08 -18.32 -0.17
C GLN A 523 26.34 -19.71 0.40
N HIS A 524 25.61 -20.13 1.43
CA HIS A 524 25.97 -21.33 2.20
C HIS A 524 24.76 -22.22 2.48
N ILE A 525 25.03 -23.51 2.69
CA ILE A 525 24.08 -24.53 3.16
C ILE A 525 24.65 -25.10 4.47
N PHE A 526 23.93 -24.90 5.58
CA PHE A 526 24.16 -25.49 6.89
C PHE A 526 23.31 -26.75 7.05
N ILE A 527 23.91 -27.84 7.54
CA ILE A 527 23.23 -29.10 7.85
C ILE A 527 23.71 -29.63 9.20
N ASP A 528 22.77 -30.03 10.04
CA ASP A 528 23.01 -30.69 11.32
C ASP A 528 21.93 -31.78 11.53
N PRO A 529 22.21 -33.06 11.20
CA PRO A 529 21.17 -34.11 11.18
C PRO A 529 20.63 -34.46 12.56
N THR A 530 21.40 -34.24 13.62
CA THR A 530 21.00 -34.55 15.01
C THR A 530 21.45 -33.44 15.98
N PRO A 531 20.88 -32.23 15.90
CA PRO A 531 21.34 -31.09 16.71
C PRO A 531 21.29 -31.42 18.20
N ILE A 532 22.36 -31.07 18.91
CA ILE A 532 22.50 -31.33 20.35
C ILE A 532 21.38 -30.59 21.11
N ALA A 533 20.75 -31.27 22.07
CA ALA A 533 19.78 -30.61 22.94
C ALA A 533 20.48 -29.73 24.00
N GLY A 534 19.92 -28.55 24.28
CA GLY A 534 20.39 -27.64 25.32
C GLY A 534 20.81 -26.28 24.78
N ASP A 535 21.45 -25.49 25.63
CA ASP A 535 21.69 -24.06 25.35
C ASP A 535 22.83 -23.82 24.36
N ALA A 536 23.71 -24.80 24.13
CA ALA A 536 24.92 -24.59 23.31
C ALA A 536 24.60 -24.19 21.85
N PRO A 537 23.72 -24.89 21.09
CA PRO A 537 23.36 -24.42 19.74
C PRO A 537 22.60 -23.09 19.73
N PHE A 538 21.82 -22.80 20.77
CA PHE A 538 21.14 -21.50 20.90
C PHE A 538 22.15 -20.36 21.09
N ASN A 539 23.09 -20.54 22.02
CA ASN A 539 24.15 -19.58 22.31
C ASN A 539 25.04 -19.36 21.09
N GLU A 540 25.29 -20.40 20.29
CA GLU A 540 26.04 -20.27 19.04
C GLU A 540 25.28 -19.47 17.97
N ARG A 541 23.98 -19.73 17.79
CA ARG A 541 23.12 -18.90 16.93
C ARG A 541 23.12 -17.43 17.41
N LEU A 542 23.04 -17.19 18.72
CA LEU A 542 23.09 -15.84 19.30
C LEU A 542 24.45 -15.16 19.04
N ARG A 543 25.56 -15.89 19.18
CA ARG A 543 26.90 -15.40 18.85
C ARG A 543 27.00 -14.97 17.39
N LEU A 544 26.47 -15.79 16.47
CA LEU A 544 26.43 -15.45 15.05
C LEU A 544 25.57 -14.23 14.76
N PHE A 545 24.37 -14.13 15.35
CA PHE A 545 23.49 -12.97 15.20
C PHE A 545 24.16 -11.66 15.60
N ASN A 546 24.91 -11.68 16.70
CA ASN A 546 25.62 -10.51 17.23
C ASN A 546 26.95 -10.20 16.51
N LYS A 547 27.47 -11.12 15.69
CA LYS A 547 28.72 -10.93 14.93
C LYS A 547 28.43 -10.19 13.62
N PRO A 548 28.94 -8.96 13.41
CA PRO A 548 28.70 -8.22 12.17
C PRO A 548 29.23 -8.96 10.94
N GLY A 549 28.39 -9.08 9.90
CA GLY A 549 28.74 -9.75 8.65
C GLY A 549 28.97 -11.26 8.78
N SER A 550 28.43 -11.88 9.83
CA SER A 550 28.52 -13.33 10.01
C SER A 550 27.78 -14.10 8.91
N SER A 551 28.19 -15.34 8.72
CA SER A 551 27.54 -16.29 7.82
C SER A 551 27.50 -17.66 8.46
N TRP A 552 26.84 -18.63 7.80
CA TRP A 552 26.90 -20.02 8.25
C TRP A 552 28.33 -20.57 8.33
N HIS A 553 29.28 -20.04 7.54
CA HIS A 553 30.68 -20.46 7.61
C HIS A 553 31.33 -20.19 8.97
N ASP A 554 30.82 -19.19 9.70
CA ASP A 554 31.33 -18.81 11.01
C ASP A 554 30.80 -19.70 12.15
N TYR A 555 29.89 -20.64 11.86
CA TYR A 555 29.30 -21.54 12.85
C TYR A 555 30.37 -22.48 13.42
N ASP A 556 30.42 -22.61 14.75
CA ASP A 556 31.36 -23.51 15.42
C ASP A 556 31.06 -24.97 15.04
N ARG A 557 31.96 -25.53 14.22
CA ARG A 557 31.84 -26.89 13.70
C ARG A 557 31.90 -27.96 14.80
N ALA A 558 32.43 -27.64 15.99
CA ALA A 558 32.43 -28.57 17.12
C ALA A 558 31.02 -28.79 17.70
N LEU A 559 30.08 -27.88 17.43
CA LEU A 559 28.68 -27.98 17.87
C LEU A 559 27.76 -28.65 16.83
N ILE A 560 28.27 -28.93 15.63
CA ILE A 560 27.52 -29.63 14.58
C ILE A 560 27.61 -31.13 14.85
N SER A 561 26.49 -31.85 14.80
CA SER A 561 26.50 -33.30 15.02
C SER A 561 27.27 -34.06 13.94
N GLU A 562 27.67 -35.29 14.27
CA GLU A 562 28.41 -36.16 13.35
C GLU A 562 27.65 -36.32 12.02
N GLY A 563 28.34 -36.04 10.92
CA GLY A 563 27.77 -36.11 9.57
C GLY A 563 27.05 -34.84 9.10
N GLY A 564 26.99 -33.78 9.92
CA GLY A 564 26.61 -32.43 9.49
C GLY A 564 27.78 -31.62 8.94
N GLY A 565 27.51 -30.40 8.51
CA GLY A 565 28.51 -29.48 8.01
C GLY A 565 27.96 -28.18 7.43
N VAL A 566 28.88 -27.31 7.02
CA VAL A 566 28.59 -26.08 6.27
C VAL A 566 29.33 -26.13 4.95
N TYR A 567 28.56 -25.95 3.87
CA TYR A 567 28.98 -26.08 2.48
C TYR A 567 28.69 -24.79 1.71
N ALA A 568 29.44 -24.52 0.65
CA ALA A 568 29.10 -23.41 -0.23
C ALA A 568 27.95 -23.81 -1.16
N ARG A 569 27.00 -22.91 -1.39
CA ARG A 569 25.86 -23.17 -2.30
C ARG A 569 26.33 -23.46 -3.73
N ALA A 570 27.48 -22.93 -4.14
CA ALA A 570 28.06 -23.12 -5.47
C ALA A 570 28.85 -24.44 -5.62
N ASP A 571 29.00 -25.22 -4.54
CA ASP A 571 29.70 -26.50 -4.61
C ASP A 571 28.93 -27.48 -5.49
N LYS A 572 29.65 -28.12 -6.43
CA LYS A 572 29.10 -29.11 -7.35
C LYS A 572 28.97 -30.50 -6.74
N ASP A 573 29.74 -30.76 -5.68
CA ASP A 573 29.82 -32.05 -5.01
C ASP A 573 29.86 -31.87 -3.49
N ILE A 574 28.70 -31.81 -2.87
CA ILE A 574 28.51 -31.77 -1.42
C ILE A 574 28.39 -33.21 -0.90
N PRO A 575 29.33 -33.71 -0.06
CA PRO A 575 29.25 -35.05 0.49
C PRO A 575 28.12 -35.17 1.52
N LEU A 576 27.29 -36.21 1.37
CA LEU A 576 26.17 -36.48 2.26
C LEU A 576 26.47 -37.69 3.14
N SER A 577 26.45 -37.46 4.45
CA SER A 577 26.62 -38.51 5.46
C SER A 577 25.45 -39.50 5.46
N LEU A 578 25.62 -40.67 6.09
CA LEU A 578 24.54 -41.65 6.20
C LEU A 578 23.30 -41.09 6.95
N PRO A 579 23.43 -40.37 8.08
CA PRO A 579 22.28 -39.77 8.76
C PRO A 579 21.50 -38.77 7.90
N VAL A 580 22.20 -37.87 7.20
CA VAL A 580 21.55 -36.88 6.30
C VAL A 580 20.81 -37.57 5.16
N ARG A 581 21.42 -38.60 4.56
CA ARG A 581 20.78 -39.40 3.50
C ARG A 581 19.55 -40.16 3.97
N GLN A 582 19.58 -40.70 5.20
CA GLN A 582 18.42 -41.37 5.79
C GLN A 582 17.28 -40.41 6.06
N TRP A 583 17.58 -39.23 6.63
CA TRP A 583 16.58 -38.19 6.88
C TRP A 583 15.92 -37.69 5.59
N LEU A 584 16.72 -37.40 4.55
CA LEU A 584 16.21 -36.88 3.28
C LEU A 584 15.71 -37.96 2.30
N GLY A 585 15.86 -39.25 2.64
CA GLY A 585 15.49 -40.36 1.75
C GLY A 585 16.35 -40.48 0.48
N ILE A 586 17.61 -40.04 0.53
CA ILE A 586 18.52 -39.94 -0.63
C ILE A 586 19.46 -41.16 -0.69
N ARG A 587 19.66 -41.72 -1.89
CA ARG A 587 20.62 -42.82 -2.11
C ARG A 587 22.04 -42.34 -2.46
N TYR A 588 22.15 -41.20 -3.16
CA TYR A 588 23.40 -40.61 -3.63
C TYR A 588 24.31 -40.18 -2.49
N LYS A 589 25.62 -40.37 -2.64
CA LYS A 589 26.65 -39.98 -1.65
C LYS A 589 27.07 -38.52 -1.77
N THR A 590 26.84 -37.89 -2.91
CA THR A 590 27.11 -36.48 -3.18
C THR A 590 25.96 -35.85 -3.96
N LEU A 591 25.76 -34.54 -3.81
CA LEU A 591 24.83 -33.73 -4.60
C LEU A 591 25.42 -32.34 -4.85
N ASP A 592 24.97 -31.65 -5.90
CA ASP A 592 25.19 -30.20 -6.03
C ASP A 592 24.29 -29.41 -5.07
N GLY A 593 24.65 -28.15 -4.81
CA GLY A 593 23.92 -27.28 -3.88
C GLY A 593 22.45 -27.05 -4.26
N GLU A 594 22.11 -26.92 -5.53
CA GLU A 594 20.72 -26.67 -5.95
C GLU A 594 19.86 -27.92 -5.75
N SER A 595 20.37 -29.10 -6.10
CA SER A 595 19.73 -30.38 -5.81
C SER A 595 19.53 -30.61 -4.32
N LEU A 596 20.52 -30.30 -3.50
CA LEU A 596 20.42 -30.43 -2.04
C LEU A 596 19.33 -29.52 -1.47
N ILE A 597 19.25 -28.27 -1.91
CA ILE A 597 18.19 -27.33 -1.49
C ILE A 597 16.80 -27.89 -1.81
N ARG A 598 16.59 -28.47 -3.00
CA ARG A 598 15.32 -29.13 -3.35
C ARG A 598 14.94 -30.20 -2.34
N TYR A 599 15.88 -31.07 -1.95
CA TYR A 599 15.62 -32.10 -0.95
C TYR A 599 15.34 -31.52 0.45
N LEU A 600 16.07 -30.48 0.85
CA LEU A 600 15.83 -29.80 2.13
C LEU A 600 14.44 -29.16 2.19
N LEU A 601 13.97 -28.56 1.09
CA LEU A 601 12.62 -28.00 1.00
C LEU A 601 11.54 -29.09 1.12
N THR A 602 11.78 -30.28 0.56
CA THR A 602 10.84 -31.42 0.64
C THR A 602 10.97 -32.26 1.92
N ALA A 603 11.88 -31.90 2.83
CA ALA A 603 12.18 -32.70 4.01
C ALA A 603 11.01 -32.73 4.99
N ALA A 604 10.79 -33.88 5.64
CA ALA A 604 9.87 -33.99 6.75
C ALA A 604 10.44 -33.25 7.97
N VAL A 605 9.79 -32.13 8.35
CA VAL A 605 10.12 -31.31 9.52
C VAL A 605 8.86 -30.70 10.14
N ASP A 606 8.98 -30.24 11.38
CA ASP A 606 7.88 -29.56 12.06
C ASP A 606 7.65 -28.15 11.49
N LEU A 607 8.73 -27.39 11.24
CA LEU A 607 8.67 -26.02 10.74
C LEU A 607 9.59 -25.82 9.52
N LEU A 608 9.03 -25.26 8.44
CA LEU A 608 9.81 -24.54 7.43
C LEU A 608 9.72 -23.04 7.73
N TRP A 609 10.86 -22.42 8.07
CA TRP A 609 10.92 -21.00 8.41
C TRP A 609 11.54 -20.18 7.28
N LEU A 610 10.78 -19.22 6.76
CA LEU A 610 11.23 -18.34 5.68
C LEU A 610 11.62 -16.98 6.26
N GLY A 611 12.93 -16.76 6.39
CA GLY A 611 13.50 -15.48 6.82
C GLY A 611 14.28 -14.73 5.72
N GLY A 612 14.39 -15.31 4.53
CA GLY A 612 15.03 -14.74 3.34
C GLY A 612 14.04 -14.62 2.17
N ILE A 613 14.33 -13.70 1.25
CA ILE A 613 13.50 -13.44 0.06
C ILE A 613 13.72 -14.49 -1.05
N GLY A 614 12.68 -14.78 -1.81
CA GLY A 614 12.73 -15.65 -2.99
C GLY A 614 11.53 -16.61 -3.04
N THR A 615 11.06 -16.95 -4.24
CA THR A 615 9.91 -17.84 -4.42
C THR A 615 10.38 -19.28 -4.63
N TYR A 616 10.37 -20.05 -3.55
CA TYR A 616 10.89 -21.42 -3.47
C TYR A 616 9.83 -22.49 -3.71
N VAL A 617 8.54 -22.14 -3.61
CA VAL A 617 7.45 -23.09 -3.78
C VAL A 617 6.38 -22.51 -4.70
N LYS A 618 6.00 -23.26 -5.73
CA LYS A 618 4.88 -22.95 -6.65
C LYS A 618 3.81 -24.02 -6.59
N ALA A 619 2.64 -23.76 -7.16
CA ALA A 619 1.67 -24.82 -7.38
C ALA A 619 2.17 -25.79 -8.46
N SER A 620 1.74 -27.05 -8.38
CA SER A 620 2.00 -28.07 -9.42
C SER A 620 1.44 -27.69 -10.80
N SER A 621 0.43 -26.81 -10.84
CA SER A 621 -0.17 -26.27 -12.06
C SER A 621 0.60 -25.10 -12.70
N GLU A 622 1.55 -24.50 -11.99
CA GLU A 622 2.35 -23.38 -12.49
C GLU A 622 3.66 -23.89 -13.12
N LYS A 623 4.22 -23.19 -14.09
CA LYS A 623 5.59 -23.48 -14.57
C LYS A 623 6.59 -22.62 -13.81
N HIS A 624 7.84 -23.07 -13.72
CA HIS A 624 8.91 -22.28 -13.08
C HIS A 624 9.06 -20.90 -13.74
N GLU A 625 9.06 -20.88 -15.07
CA GLU A 625 9.24 -19.66 -15.89
C GLU A 625 8.16 -18.59 -15.66
N ASP A 626 6.96 -19.00 -15.21
CA ASP A 626 5.80 -18.13 -15.02
C ASP A 626 5.81 -17.39 -13.65
N VAL A 627 6.65 -17.82 -12.70
CA VAL A 627 6.68 -17.31 -11.31
C VAL A 627 7.36 -15.94 -11.17
N GLY A 628 8.21 -15.55 -12.14
CA GLY A 628 8.88 -14.25 -12.15
C GLY A 628 10.16 -14.13 -11.32
N ASP A 629 10.59 -15.19 -10.61
CA ASP A 629 11.84 -15.25 -9.83
C ASP A 629 12.85 -16.24 -10.43
N ARG A 630 13.48 -15.85 -11.55
CA ARG A 630 14.38 -16.74 -12.31
C ARG A 630 15.58 -17.27 -11.51
N ASN A 631 16.03 -16.52 -10.50
CA ASN A 631 17.19 -16.90 -9.68
C ASN A 631 16.94 -18.16 -8.84
N ASN A 632 15.68 -18.49 -8.58
CA ASN A 632 15.29 -19.66 -7.79
C ASN A 632 14.65 -20.77 -8.65
N ASP A 633 14.65 -20.67 -9.97
CA ASP A 633 14.02 -21.67 -10.85
C ASP A 633 14.57 -23.09 -10.61
N ASN A 634 15.90 -23.24 -10.47
CA ASN A 634 16.56 -24.54 -10.29
C ASN A 634 16.34 -25.18 -8.90
N VAL A 635 15.94 -24.39 -7.91
CA VAL A 635 15.70 -24.86 -6.54
C VAL A 635 14.22 -24.93 -6.17
N ARG A 636 13.34 -24.34 -6.99
CA ARG A 636 11.91 -24.27 -6.72
C ARG A 636 11.27 -25.65 -6.80
N ILE A 637 10.36 -25.92 -5.89
CA ILE A 637 9.61 -27.19 -5.80
C ILE A 637 8.10 -26.95 -5.95
N ASP A 638 7.37 -28.04 -6.16
CA ASP A 638 5.90 -28.00 -6.12
C ASP A 638 5.41 -28.08 -4.68
N ALA A 639 4.34 -27.36 -4.37
CA ALA A 639 3.70 -27.39 -3.06
C ALA A 639 3.26 -28.79 -2.65
N SER A 640 2.91 -29.64 -3.62
CA SER A 640 2.57 -31.05 -3.40
C SER A 640 3.73 -31.94 -2.92
N GLN A 641 4.96 -31.44 -2.99
CA GLN A 641 6.16 -32.17 -2.53
C GLN A 641 6.54 -31.78 -1.10
N LEU A 642 5.90 -30.76 -0.53
CA LEU A 642 6.24 -30.21 0.77
C LEU A 642 5.77 -31.14 1.90
N GLN A 643 6.66 -31.46 2.84
CA GLN A 643 6.36 -32.34 3.98
C GLN A 643 6.47 -31.63 5.33
N ALA A 644 6.81 -30.34 5.35
CA ALA A 644 6.75 -29.55 6.57
C ALA A 644 5.33 -29.61 7.17
N ARG A 645 5.19 -29.63 8.50
CA ARG A 645 3.87 -29.58 9.15
C ARG A 645 3.32 -28.15 9.21
N VAL A 646 4.20 -27.19 9.49
CA VAL A 646 3.92 -25.77 9.57
C VAL A 646 4.91 -25.00 8.71
N VAL A 647 4.43 -23.99 8.00
CA VAL A 647 5.25 -23.00 7.30
C VAL A 647 5.05 -21.65 7.97
N GLY A 648 6.15 -20.97 8.31
CA GLY A 648 6.13 -19.59 8.81
C GLY A 648 6.75 -18.64 7.79
N GLU A 649 5.96 -17.72 7.24
CA GLU A 649 6.41 -16.77 6.23
C GLU A 649 6.79 -15.42 6.83
N GLY A 650 7.95 -15.38 7.50
CA GLY A 650 8.49 -14.12 8.02
C GLY A 650 8.99 -13.17 6.92
N ALA A 651 9.49 -13.71 5.81
CA ALA A 651 9.89 -12.95 4.62
C ALA A 651 8.75 -12.92 3.57
N ASN A 652 8.83 -11.98 2.63
CA ASN A 652 7.86 -11.88 1.55
C ASN A 652 8.16 -12.88 0.41
N LEU A 653 7.11 -13.31 -0.30
CA LEU A 653 7.16 -14.02 -1.58
C LEU A 653 7.84 -15.41 -1.53
N GLY A 654 7.77 -16.10 -0.39
CA GLY A 654 8.26 -17.47 -0.24
C GLY A 654 7.54 -18.50 -1.14
N PHE A 655 6.23 -18.31 -1.25
CA PHE A 655 5.30 -19.16 -1.99
C PHE A 655 4.52 -18.33 -3.01
N THR A 656 4.16 -18.93 -4.16
CA THR A 656 3.08 -18.35 -4.98
C THR A 656 1.74 -18.45 -4.23
N ALA A 657 0.78 -17.61 -4.57
CA ALA A 657 -0.54 -17.67 -3.93
C ALA A 657 -1.23 -19.04 -4.14
N LEU A 658 -1.11 -19.62 -5.35
CA LEU A 658 -1.65 -20.94 -5.66
C LEU A 658 -0.92 -22.06 -4.87
N ALA A 659 0.39 -21.93 -4.64
CA ALA A 659 1.15 -22.88 -3.81
C ALA A 659 0.64 -22.95 -2.37
N ARG A 660 0.32 -21.79 -1.77
CA ARG A 660 -0.24 -21.72 -0.42
C ARG A 660 -1.57 -22.48 -0.33
N ILE A 661 -2.42 -22.31 -1.35
CA ILE A 661 -3.72 -23.00 -1.44
C ILE A 661 -3.50 -24.51 -1.60
N GLU A 662 -2.65 -24.93 -2.54
CA GLU A 662 -2.36 -26.36 -2.77
C GLU A 662 -1.80 -27.05 -1.52
N TYR A 663 -0.81 -26.45 -0.86
CA TYR A 663 -0.23 -26.97 0.37
C TYR A 663 -1.27 -27.04 1.51
N SER A 664 -2.10 -26.00 1.65
CA SER A 664 -3.16 -25.98 2.67
C SER A 664 -4.23 -27.05 2.43
N LEU A 665 -4.62 -27.30 1.17
CA LEU A 665 -5.57 -28.36 0.82
C LEU A 665 -5.06 -29.76 1.14
N GLN A 666 -3.74 -29.95 1.22
CA GLN A 666 -3.10 -31.22 1.61
C GLN A 666 -2.94 -31.36 3.13
N GLY A 667 -3.44 -30.40 3.91
CA GLY A 667 -3.37 -30.38 5.38
C GLY A 667 -2.19 -29.61 5.94
N GLY A 668 -1.37 -28.99 5.09
CA GLY A 668 -0.30 -28.08 5.49
C GLY A 668 -0.83 -26.84 6.22
N ARG A 669 -0.09 -26.37 7.23
CA ARG A 669 -0.47 -25.18 8.01
C ARG A 669 0.34 -23.98 7.55
N ILE A 670 -0.33 -23.03 6.90
CA ILE A 670 0.25 -21.82 6.33
C ILE A 670 -0.79 -20.68 6.34
N ASN A 671 -0.35 -19.44 6.55
CA ASN A 671 -1.12 -18.23 6.23
C ASN A 671 -0.46 -17.51 5.04
N THR A 672 -0.97 -16.36 4.63
CA THR A 672 -0.21 -15.49 3.71
C THR A 672 0.90 -14.76 4.46
N ASP A 673 2.02 -14.51 3.81
CA ASP A 673 3.11 -13.63 4.30
C ASP A 673 2.60 -12.27 4.82
N ALA A 674 1.61 -11.67 4.16
CA ALA A 674 0.98 -10.41 4.58
C ALA A 674 0.37 -10.47 5.99
N VAL A 675 -0.05 -11.65 6.46
CA VAL A 675 -0.57 -11.84 7.83
C VAL A 675 0.59 -12.09 8.79
N ASP A 676 1.46 -13.05 8.46
CA ASP A 676 2.56 -13.45 9.33
C ASP A 676 3.54 -12.29 9.59
N ASN A 677 3.96 -11.55 8.57
CA ASN A 677 4.95 -10.48 8.68
C ASN A 677 4.37 -9.05 8.82
N SER A 678 3.07 -8.94 9.12
CA SER A 678 2.35 -7.67 9.29
C SER A 678 2.91 -6.79 10.41
N ALA A 679 3.53 -7.37 11.44
CA ALA A 679 4.12 -6.64 12.58
C ALA A 679 5.13 -5.55 12.16
N GLY A 680 5.83 -5.75 11.05
CA GLY A 680 6.74 -4.75 10.52
C GLY A 680 5.98 -3.49 10.09
N VAL A 681 4.93 -3.62 9.27
CA VAL A 681 4.18 -2.43 8.79
C VAL A 681 3.37 -1.79 9.92
N ASP A 682 2.87 -2.59 10.87
CA ASP A 682 2.10 -2.12 12.03
C ASP A 682 2.95 -1.26 12.98
N THR A 683 4.12 -1.75 13.40
CA THR A 683 5.08 -0.97 14.21
C THR A 683 5.42 0.36 13.57
N SER A 684 5.54 0.36 12.25
CA SER A 684 5.89 1.56 11.53
C SER A 684 4.72 2.54 11.35
N ASP A 685 3.47 2.07 11.38
CA ASP A 685 2.28 2.93 11.46
C ASP A 685 2.24 3.65 12.81
N HIS A 686 2.48 2.91 13.89
CA HIS A 686 2.62 3.47 15.24
C HIS A 686 3.77 4.50 15.31
N GLU A 687 4.94 4.21 14.72
CA GLU A 687 6.05 5.18 14.66
C GLU A 687 5.60 6.51 14.06
N VAL A 688 4.97 6.47 12.88
CA VAL A 688 4.56 7.70 12.15
C VAL A 688 3.52 8.48 12.96
N ASN A 689 2.50 7.81 13.48
CA ASN A 689 1.45 8.48 14.27
C ASN A 689 1.98 9.05 15.60
N LEU A 690 2.93 8.37 16.25
CA LEU A 690 3.62 8.91 17.42
C LEU A 690 4.46 10.13 17.05
N LYS A 691 5.22 10.08 15.96
CA LYS A 691 6.03 11.23 15.50
C LYS A 691 5.17 12.43 15.08
N ILE A 692 4.01 12.20 14.46
CA ILE A 692 3.02 13.25 14.18
C ILE A 692 2.62 13.96 15.48
N LEU A 693 2.19 13.19 16.48
CA LEU A 693 1.78 13.74 17.77
C LEU A 693 2.93 14.47 18.48
N LEU A 694 4.11 13.86 18.54
CA LEU A 694 5.28 14.43 19.21
C LEU A 694 5.79 15.70 18.49
N THR A 695 5.68 15.77 17.17
CA THR A 695 6.00 17.00 16.42
C THR A 695 5.05 18.14 16.77
N GLN A 696 3.75 17.84 16.94
CA GLN A 696 2.77 18.83 17.40
C GLN A 696 3.07 19.28 18.84
N LEU A 697 3.39 18.35 19.75
CA LEU A 697 3.74 18.66 21.14
C LEU A 697 5.05 19.46 21.23
N HIS A 698 6.08 19.12 20.45
CA HIS A 698 7.34 19.85 20.42
C HIS A 698 7.16 21.31 20.00
N LYS A 699 6.27 21.61 19.05
CA LYS A 699 5.93 23.00 18.69
C LYS A 699 5.29 23.77 19.85
N GLN A 700 4.58 23.10 20.74
CA GLN A 700 3.93 23.70 21.91
C GLN A 700 4.85 23.76 23.14
N GLN A 701 5.76 22.79 23.28
CA GLN A 701 6.66 22.60 24.42
C GLN A 701 8.08 22.23 23.94
N PRO A 702 8.86 23.18 23.38
CA PRO A 702 10.14 22.88 22.74
C PRO A 702 11.18 22.26 23.67
N ASP A 703 11.15 22.59 24.96
CA ASP A 703 12.14 22.18 25.96
C ASP A 703 11.96 20.73 26.48
N SER A 704 10.89 20.04 26.07
CA SER A 704 10.63 18.66 26.52
C SER A 704 11.40 17.63 25.68
N ASP A 705 11.96 16.61 26.34
CA ASP A 705 12.67 15.50 25.69
C ASP A 705 11.71 14.46 25.10
N HIS A 706 11.15 14.81 23.93
CA HIS A 706 10.22 13.97 23.19
C HIS A 706 10.88 12.71 22.62
N GLN A 707 12.20 12.71 22.39
CA GLN A 707 12.92 11.53 21.91
C GLN A 707 13.03 10.47 23.01
N ALA A 708 13.33 10.87 24.25
CA ALA A 708 13.30 9.97 25.39
C ALA A 708 11.90 9.39 25.62
N LEU A 709 10.85 10.21 25.47
CA LEU A 709 9.45 9.74 25.55
C LEU A 709 9.13 8.72 24.45
N PHE A 710 9.54 8.97 23.20
CA PHE A 710 9.37 8.04 22.07
C PHE A 710 10.01 6.67 22.33
N ILE A 711 11.25 6.68 22.84
CA ILE A 711 11.99 5.45 23.19
C ILE A 711 11.30 4.72 24.35
N ALA A 712 10.83 5.43 25.37
CA ALA A 712 10.15 4.83 26.53
C ALA A 712 8.82 4.11 26.16
N MET A 713 8.24 4.40 25.00
CA MET A 713 7.00 3.79 24.52
C MET A 713 7.21 2.51 23.69
N THR A 714 8.46 2.16 23.35
CA THR A 714 8.81 1.06 22.44
C THR A 714 8.15 -0.28 22.82
N ASP A 715 8.21 -0.68 24.08
CA ASP A 715 7.66 -1.96 24.53
C ASP A 715 6.13 -1.99 24.49
N ALA A 716 5.48 -0.86 24.80
CA ALA A 716 4.03 -0.74 24.71
C ALA A 716 3.55 -0.88 23.26
N VAL A 717 4.24 -0.23 22.32
CA VAL A 717 3.97 -0.37 20.88
C VAL A 717 4.18 -1.82 20.42
N CYS A 718 5.30 -2.45 20.80
CA CYS A 718 5.54 -3.86 20.46
C CYS A 718 4.43 -4.77 21.00
N GLY A 719 3.93 -4.52 22.22
CA GLY A 719 2.82 -5.26 22.81
C GLY A 719 1.52 -5.12 22.01
N GLN A 720 1.17 -3.90 21.61
CA GLN A 720 -0.03 -3.62 20.79
C GLN A 720 0.05 -4.32 19.42
N VAL A 721 1.19 -4.22 18.74
CA VAL A 721 1.44 -4.85 17.44
C VAL A 721 1.32 -6.38 17.53
N LEU A 722 1.94 -7.01 18.53
CA LEU A 722 1.88 -8.47 18.70
C LEU A 722 0.47 -8.95 19.09
N ALA A 723 -0.28 -8.15 19.85
CA ALA A 723 -1.69 -8.43 20.13
C ALA A 723 -2.53 -8.43 18.84
N ASN A 724 -2.21 -7.54 17.89
CA ASN A 724 -2.85 -7.52 16.58
C ASN A 724 -2.52 -8.79 15.76
N ASN A 725 -1.26 -9.25 15.73
CA ASN A 725 -0.90 -10.54 15.11
C ASN A 725 -1.65 -11.73 15.73
N TYR A 726 -1.78 -11.75 17.06
CA TYR A 726 -2.52 -12.77 17.77
C TYR A 726 -4.00 -12.78 17.36
N ALA A 727 -4.64 -11.61 17.30
CA ALA A 727 -6.05 -11.46 16.96
C ALA A 727 -6.34 -11.82 15.50
N GLN A 728 -5.47 -11.44 14.56
CA GLN A 728 -5.63 -11.75 13.14
C GLN A 728 -5.47 -13.25 12.85
N SER A 729 -4.43 -13.89 13.41
CA SER A 729 -4.25 -15.33 13.25
C SER A 729 -5.39 -16.14 13.88
N LEU A 730 -5.96 -15.65 14.99
CA LEU A 730 -7.16 -16.20 15.62
C LEU A 730 -8.40 -16.02 14.74
N CYS A 731 -8.60 -14.84 14.15
CA CYS A 731 -9.70 -14.57 13.21
C CYS A 731 -9.74 -15.62 12.10
N LEU A 732 -8.59 -15.92 11.47
CA LEU A 732 -8.51 -16.96 10.43
C LEU A 732 -8.89 -18.35 10.93
N SER A 733 -8.56 -18.68 12.19
CA SER A 733 -8.98 -19.95 12.80
C SER A 733 -10.48 -20.00 13.03
N LEU A 734 -11.08 -18.93 13.54
CA LEU A 734 -12.52 -18.83 13.76
C LEU A 734 -13.28 -18.84 12.43
N ASP A 735 -12.80 -18.12 11.42
CA ASP A 735 -13.40 -18.08 10.09
C ASP A 735 -13.23 -19.40 9.33
N SER A 736 -12.18 -20.17 9.59
CA SER A 736 -12.07 -21.54 9.07
C SER A 736 -13.21 -22.42 9.61
N VAL A 737 -13.54 -22.30 10.89
CA VAL A 737 -14.69 -23.00 11.48
C VAL A 737 -16.00 -22.49 10.89
N ARG A 738 -16.22 -21.17 10.81
CA ARG A 738 -17.45 -20.57 10.24
C ARG A 738 -17.65 -20.95 8.77
N SER A 739 -16.58 -20.88 7.98
CA SER A 739 -16.59 -21.21 6.55
C SER A 739 -16.96 -22.68 6.32
N SER A 740 -16.47 -23.60 7.16
CA SER A 740 -16.84 -25.01 7.08
C SER A 740 -18.33 -25.28 7.32
N GLN A 741 -19.03 -24.36 8.00
CA GLN A 741 -20.45 -24.46 8.29
C GLN A 741 -21.32 -23.68 7.28
N GLN A 742 -20.81 -22.59 6.73
CA GLN A 742 -21.57 -21.62 5.92
C GLN A 742 -20.73 -21.01 4.78
N VAL A 743 -20.11 -21.84 3.95
CA VAL A 743 -19.23 -21.38 2.85
C VAL A 743 -19.92 -20.38 1.91
N MET A 744 -21.22 -20.57 1.64
CA MET A 744 -21.97 -19.70 0.73
C MET A 744 -21.99 -18.24 1.18
N ALA A 745 -22.01 -17.97 2.48
CA ALA A 745 -21.96 -16.60 3.00
C ALA A 745 -20.63 -15.91 2.67
N PHE A 746 -19.51 -16.66 2.72
CA PHE A 746 -18.19 -16.14 2.33
C PHE A 746 -18.09 -15.91 0.81
N LEU A 747 -18.67 -16.80 0.00
CA LEU A 747 -18.67 -16.65 -1.46
C LEU A 747 -19.49 -15.43 -1.92
N GLN A 748 -20.68 -15.25 -1.34
CA GLN A 748 -21.50 -14.06 -1.58
C GLN A 748 -20.78 -12.79 -1.14
N TRP A 749 -20.09 -12.84 0.00
CA TRP A 749 -19.31 -11.70 0.47
C TRP A 749 -18.14 -11.36 -0.47
N ALA A 750 -17.44 -12.37 -0.98
CA ALA A 750 -16.38 -12.18 -1.97
C ALA A 750 -16.90 -11.51 -3.25
N GLU A 751 -18.08 -11.91 -3.76
CA GLU A 751 -18.72 -11.26 -4.91
C GLU A 751 -19.05 -9.79 -4.64
N ARG A 752 -19.54 -9.46 -3.43
CA ARG A 752 -19.82 -8.07 -3.05
C ARG A 752 -18.54 -7.23 -2.97
N LEU A 753 -17.48 -7.76 -2.38
CA LEU A 753 -16.18 -7.07 -2.32
C LEU A 753 -15.59 -6.83 -3.73
N GLU A 754 -15.76 -7.79 -4.64
CA GLU A 754 -15.33 -7.68 -6.03
C GLU A 754 -16.13 -6.61 -6.79
N ALA A 755 -17.46 -6.59 -6.63
CA ALA A 755 -18.31 -5.55 -7.19
C ALA A 755 -18.00 -4.15 -6.63
N ALA A 756 -17.59 -4.07 -5.36
CA ALA A 756 -17.19 -2.82 -4.71
C ALA A 756 -15.74 -2.39 -5.03
N GLY A 757 -14.97 -3.19 -5.76
CA GLY A 757 -13.58 -2.89 -6.14
C GLY A 757 -12.54 -3.10 -5.03
N PHE A 758 -12.88 -3.81 -3.95
CA PHE A 758 -11.97 -4.14 -2.84
C PHE A 758 -11.33 -5.52 -2.97
N LEU A 759 -11.74 -6.31 -3.97
CA LEU A 759 -11.20 -7.63 -4.26
C LEU A 759 -11.07 -7.82 -5.77
N ASP A 760 -9.88 -8.23 -6.23
CA ASP A 760 -9.67 -8.72 -7.60
C ASP A 760 -9.23 -10.18 -7.52
N ARG A 761 -10.12 -11.10 -7.92
CA ARG A 761 -9.86 -12.55 -7.83
C ARG A 761 -8.71 -12.99 -8.73
N ALA A 762 -8.47 -12.31 -9.85
CA ALA A 762 -7.41 -12.67 -10.78
C ALA A 762 -6.03 -12.26 -10.26
N VAL A 763 -5.94 -11.12 -9.58
CA VAL A 763 -4.72 -10.64 -8.91
C VAL A 763 -4.44 -11.47 -7.67
N GLU A 764 -5.41 -11.61 -6.77
CA GLU A 764 -5.24 -12.29 -5.47
C GLU A 764 -5.27 -13.83 -5.59
N LYS A 765 -5.48 -14.35 -6.80
CA LYS A 765 -5.61 -15.79 -7.10
C LYS A 765 -6.69 -16.50 -6.28
N LEU A 766 -7.75 -15.78 -5.91
CA LEU A 766 -8.91 -16.35 -5.23
C LEU A 766 -9.72 -17.21 -6.24
N PRO A 767 -9.94 -18.51 -5.99
CA PRO A 767 -10.62 -19.37 -6.94
C PRO A 767 -12.08 -18.99 -7.18
N SER A 768 -12.63 -19.45 -8.31
CA SER A 768 -14.05 -19.29 -8.61
C SER A 768 -14.92 -20.05 -7.60
N ASN A 769 -16.15 -19.59 -7.41
CA ASN A 769 -17.11 -20.28 -6.54
C ASN A 769 -17.30 -21.75 -6.94
N LYS A 770 -17.35 -22.05 -8.24
CA LYS A 770 -17.45 -23.42 -8.76
C LYS A 770 -16.26 -24.29 -8.31
N THR A 771 -15.06 -23.73 -8.32
CA THR A 771 -13.84 -24.42 -7.87
C THR A 771 -13.90 -24.73 -6.38
N ILE A 772 -14.36 -23.78 -5.56
CA ILE A 772 -14.45 -23.95 -4.10
C ILE A 772 -15.53 -24.99 -3.74
N LEU A 773 -16.70 -24.91 -4.36
CA LEU A 773 -17.80 -25.86 -4.13
C LEU A 773 -17.50 -27.28 -4.64
N ALA A 774 -16.56 -27.45 -5.57
CA ALA A 774 -16.11 -28.76 -6.03
C ALA A 774 -15.12 -29.44 -5.06
N ARG A 775 -14.61 -28.74 -4.04
CA ARG A 775 -13.68 -29.31 -3.06
C ARG A 775 -14.41 -30.25 -2.09
N SER A 776 -13.69 -31.27 -1.61
CA SER A 776 -14.15 -32.06 -0.48
C SER A 776 -14.37 -31.17 0.75
N GLY A 777 -15.57 -31.22 1.32
CA GLY A 777 -15.97 -30.36 2.45
C GLY A 777 -16.40 -28.94 2.08
N GLN A 778 -16.31 -28.53 0.79
CA GLN A 778 -16.72 -27.19 0.31
C GLN A 778 -16.15 -26.04 1.16
N THR A 779 -14.85 -26.03 1.43
CA THR A 779 -14.22 -25.07 2.34
C THR A 779 -13.25 -24.11 1.64
N LEU A 780 -13.10 -22.94 2.24
CA LEU A 780 -12.00 -22.02 1.99
C LEU A 780 -10.80 -22.40 2.86
N THR A 781 -9.61 -22.33 2.27
CA THR A 781 -8.33 -22.50 2.97
C THR A 781 -7.97 -21.23 3.75
N ARG A 782 -7.03 -21.34 4.70
CA ARG A 782 -6.58 -20.17 5.47
C ARG A 782 -5.99 -19.06 4.61
N PRO A 783 -5.16 -19.34 3.58
CA PRO A 783 -4.69 -18.29 2.66
C PRO A 783 -5.82 -17.55 1.94
N GLU A 784 -6.88 -18.26 1.53
CA GLU A 784 -8.04 -17.64 0.88
C GLU A 784 -8.85 -16.78 1.87
N LEU A 785 -9.01 -17.26 3.11
CA LEU A 785 -9.64 -16.49 4.18
C LEU A 785 -8.83 -15.25 4.56
N ALA A 786 -7.49 -15.29 4.46
CA ALA A 786 -6.63 -14.13 4.70
C ALA A 786 -6.88 -13.02 3.67
N VAL A 787 -7.05 -13.37 2.40
CA VAL A 787 -7.44 -12.43 1.33
C VAL A 787 -8.80 -11.79 1.64
N LEU A 788 -9.80 -12.61 2.00
CA LEU A 788 -11.13 -12.09 2.33
C LEU A 788 -11.13 -11.22 3.60
N MET A 789 -10.36 -11.58 4.62
CA MET A 789 -10.20 -10.80 5.85
C MET A 789 -9.60 -9.43 5.55
N ALA A 790 -8.53 -9.38 4.75
CA ALA A 790 -7.89 -8.13 4.34
C ALA A 790 -8.86 -7.23 3.57
N ALA A 791 -9.52 -7.76 2.53
CA ALA A 791 -10.50 -7.02 1.73
C ALA A 791 -11.69 -6.52 2.58
N SER A 792 -12.19 -7.33 3.53
CA SER A 792 -13.27 -6.96 4.44
C SER A 792 -12.89 -5.79 5.34
N LYS A 793 -11.66 -5.80 5.89
CA LYS A 793 -11.14 -4.71 6.72
C LYS A 793 -10.97 -3.42 5.94
N MET A 794 -10.43 -3.52 4.71
CA MET A 794 -10.27 -2.37 3.83
C MET A 794 -11.63 -1.74 3.48
N TYR A 795 -12.61 -2.57 3.10
CA TYR A 795 -13.98 -2.13 2.82
C TYR A 795 -14.58 -1.40 4.02
N LEU A 796 -14.63 -2.05 5.19
CA LEU A 796 -15.25 -1.49 6.37
C LEU A 796 -14.54 -0.21 6.86
N THR A 797 -13.20 -0.17 6.82
CA THR A 797 -12.43 1.03 7.16
C THR A 797 -12.79 2.19 6.24
N ALA A 798 -12.86 1.96 4.92
CA ALA A 798 -13.23 2.98 3.95
C ALA A 798 -14.66 3.49 4.18
N GLN A 799 -15.61 2.59 4.43
CA GLN A 799 -17.00 2.97 4.71
C GLN A 799 -17.12 3.79 6.01
N LEU A 800 -16.45 3.39 7.08
CA LEU A 800 -16.46 4.11 8.36
C LEU A 800 -15.77 5.46 8.27
N HIS A 801 -14.66 5.55 7.54
CA HIS A 801 -13.93 6.81 7.35
C HIS A 801 -14.76 7.85 6.58
N ASN A 802 -15.53 7.42 5.59
CA ASN A 802 -16.44 8.29 4.84
C ASN A 802 -17.68 8.73 5.65
N GLN A 803 -18.00 8.03 6.74
CA GLN A 803 -19.15 8.30 7.62
C GLN A 803 -18.71 9.03 8.89
N LEU A 804 -18.29 10.29 8.75
CA LEU A 804 -17.70 11.09 9.84
C LEU A 804 -18.54 11.15 11.11
N ARG A 805 -19.88 11.08 11.02
CA ARG A 805 -20.78 11.18 12.18
C ARG A 805 -20.54 10.10 13.23
N LEU A 806 -20.22 8.86 12.84
CA LEU A 806 -19.98 7.77 13.79
C LEU A 806 -18.60 7.92 14.45
N VAL A 807 -17.54 8.13 13.65
CA VAL A 807 -16.17 8.22 14.15
C VAL A 807 -15.91 9.50 14.97
N GLN A 808 -16.75 10.52 14.80
CA GLN A 808 -16.73 11.75 15.61
C GLN A 808 -17.54 11.64 16.91
N ASP A 809 -18.32 10.57 17.11
CA ASP A 809 -19.03 10.37 18.37
C ASP A 809 -18.02 10.10 19.50
N SER A 810 -18.23 10.77 20.64
CA SER A 810 -17.50 10.57 21.89
C SER A 810 -17.37 9.10 22.30
N CYS A 811 -18.37 8.27 21.96
CA CYS A 811 -18.32 6.85 22.26
C CYS A 811 -17.17 6.11 21.56
N CYS A 812 -16.62 6.66 20.46
CA CYS A 812 -15.52 6.08 19.70
C CYS A 812 -14.13 6.60 20.14
N ASP A 813 -14.05 7.55 21.09
CA ASP A 813 -12.79 8.12 21.57
C ASP A 813 -11.90 7.07 22.25
N GLU A 814 -12.50 6.07 22.92
CA GLU A 814 -11.73 4.98 23.54
C GLU A 814 -10.88 4.21 22.52
N TYR A 815 -11.35 4.07 21.28
CA TYR A 815 -10.60 3.37 20.23
C TYR A 815 -9.38 4.18 19.84
N LEU A 816 -9.53 5.50 19.68
CA LEU A 816 -8.39 6.39 19.45
C LEU A 816 -7.38 6.30 20.59
N LEU A 817 -7.83 6.35 21.84
CA LEU A 817 -6.96 6.25 23.00
C LEU A 817 -6.23 4.90 23.03
N SER A 818 -6.92 3.81 22.75
CA SER A 818 -6.35 2.45 22.74
C SER A 818 -5.23 2.23 21.71
N TYR A 819 -5.20 3.06 20.66
CA TYR A 819 -4.11 3.07 19.68
C TYR A 819 -2.79 3.53 20.30
N PHE A 820 -2.83 4.57 21.13
CA PHE A 820 -1.63 5.18 21.68
C PHE A 820 -1.20 4.52 23.00
N PRO A 821 0.10 4.47 23.33
CA PRO A 821 0.59 4.02 24.63
C PRO A 821 -0.07 4.75 25.81
N ALA A 822 -0.31 4.03 26.91
CA ALA A 822 -1.03 4.54 28.09
C ALA A 822 -0.40 5.82 28.70
N GLN A 823 0.91 5.99 28.56
CA GLN A 823 1.59 7.21 29.00
C GLN A 823 1.02 8.46 28.29
N LEU A 824 0.77 8.39 26.98
CA LEU A 824 0.22 9.52 26.22
C LEU A 824 -1.26 9.75 26.49
N GLN A 825 -2.02 8.67 26.71
CA GLN A 825 -3.45 8.77 27.02
C GLN A 825 -3.71 9.63 28.26
N SER A 826 -2.88 9.46 29.29
CA SER A 826 -3.01 10.20 30.56
C SER A 826 -2.43 11.62 30.50
N GLN A 827 -1.30 11.81 29.82
CA GLN A 827 -0.58 13.09 29.80
C GLN A 827 -1.10 14.08 28.75
N TYR A 828 -1.58 13.60 27.60
CA TYR A 828 -1.92 14.44 26.44
C TYR A 828 -3.28 14.12 25.78
N PRO A 829 -4.38 13.95 26.54
CA PRO A 829 -5.68 13.56 25.97
C PRO A 829 -6.22 14.58 24.94
N GLN A 830 -5.96 15.87 25.13
CA GLN A 830 -6.38 16.92 24.19
C GLN A 830 -5.61 16.85 22.86
N ALA A 831 -4.29 16.62 22.92
CA ALA A 831 -3.48 16.50 21.71
C ALA A 831 -3.91 15.28 20.87
N LEU A 832 -4.20 14.16 21.54
CA LEU A 832 -4.75 12.95 20.91
C LEU A 832 -6.07 13.22 20.20
N ALA A 833 -7.01 13.92 20.85
CA ALA A 833 -8.31 14.26 20.26
C ALA A 833 -8.19 15.11 18.98
N THR A 834 -7.16 15.96 18.89
CA THR A 834 -6.87 16.80 17.71
C THR A 834 -5.93 16.16 16.70
N HIS A 835 -5.54 14.89 16.89
CA HIS A 835 -4.60 14.23 15.98
C HIS A 835 -5.13 14.25 14.54
N PRO A 836 -4.34 14.67 13.53
CA PRO A 836 -4.84 14.83 12.15
C PRO A 836 -5.43 13.56 11.52
N LEU A 837 -4.99 12.39 11.98
CA LEU A 837 -5.51 11.08 11.54
C LEU A 837 -6.50 10.43 12.52
N ALA A 838 -7.01 11.15 13.53
CA ALA A 838 -7.88 10.59 14.57
C ALA A 838 -9.07 9.81 14.00
N ALA A 839 -9.79 10.38 13.02
CA ALA A 839 -10.93 9.72 12.39
C ALA A 839 -10.52 8.44 11.63
N ALA A 840 -9.36 8.45 10.96
CA ALA A 840 -8.85 7.30 10.21
C ALA A 840 -8.36 6.18 11.14
N ILE A 841 -7.68 6.52 12.24
CA ILE A 841 -7.27 5.58 13.30
C ILE A 841 -8.50 4.92 13.93
N LYS A 842 -9.53 5.70 14.29
CA LYS A 842 -10.78 5.16 14.85
C LYS A 842 -11.47 4.18 13.89
N ALA A 843 -11.63 4.56 12.62
CA ALA A 843 -12.23 3.71 11.59
C ALA A 843 -11.48 2.38 11.45
N MET A 844 -10.14 2.44 11.37
CA MET A 844 -9.28 1.27 11.25
C MET A 844 -9.37 0.36 12.49
N LEU A 845 -9.30 0.90 13.71
CA LEU A 845 -9.36 0.09 14.92
C LEU A 845 -10.73 -0.56 15.14
N ILE A 846 -11.82 0.17 14.86
CA ILE A 846 -13.17 -0.39 14.92
C ILE A 846 -13.29 -1.52 13.88
N SER A 847 -12.85 -1.29 12.65
CA SER A 847 -12.85 -2.31 11.59
C SER A 847 -12.05 -3.56 11.99
N ASN A 848 -10.82 -3.38 12.48
CA ASN A 848 -9.98 -4.47 12.97
C ASN A 848 -10.65 -5.23 14.11
N LYS A 849 -11.21 -4.54 15.11
CA LYS A 849 -11.92 -5.16 16.23
C LYS A 849 -13.09 -6.01 15.73
N LEU A 850 -13.99 -5.45 14.92
CA LEU A 850 -15.17 -6.14 14.43
C LEU A 850 -14.80 -7.36 13.59
N ILE A 851 -13.92 -7.21 12.60
CA ILE A 851 -13.57 -8.32 11.72
C ILE A 851 -12.79 -9.40 12.47
N ASN A 852 -11.82 -9.04 13.33
CA ASN A 852 -11.05 -10.02 14.10
C ASN A 852 -11.94 -10.88 15.02
N GLN A 853 -13.07 -10.33 15.47
CA GLN A 853 -13.99 -10.97 16.42
C GLN A 853 -15.14 -11.66 15.68
N ALA A 854 -15.99 -10.90 14.97
CA ALA A 854 -17.21 -11.38 14.32
C ALA A 854 -16.96 -12.09 12.97
N GLY A 855 -15.79 -11.92 12.36
CA GLY A 855 -15.40 -12.55 11.09
C GLY A 855 -15.86 -11.80 9.84
N CYS A 856 -15.38 -12.24 8.67
CA CYS A 856 -15.64 -11.56 7.39
C CYS A 856 -17.13 -11.45 7.04
N THR A 857 -17.93 -12.45 7.44
CA THR A 857 -19.36 -12.51 7.13
C THR A 857 -20.22 -11.57 7.99
N PHE A 858 -19.63 -10.86 8.96
CA PHE A 858 -20.30 -9.81 9.73
C PHE A 858 -21.03 -8.79 8.85
N LEU A 859 -20.46 -8.48 7.68
CA LEU A 859 -20.96 -7.50 6.72
C LEU A 859 -21.99 -8.06 5.73
N THR A 860 -22.31 -9.35 5.80
CA THR A 860 -23.38 -9.92 4.96
C THR A 860 -24.77 -9.55 5.46
N ALA A 861 -24.89 -9.13 6.73
CA ALA A 861 -26.14 -8.76 7.38
C ALA A 861 -26.70 -7.40 6.93
N ILE A 862 -25.89 -6.58 6.24
CA ILE A 862 -26.26 -5.24 5.77
C ILE A 862 -26.58 -5.25 4.27
N ASN A 863 -27.41 -4.29 3.84
CA ASN A 863 -27.67 -3.99 2.45
C ASN A 863 -26.82 -2.79 2.02
N ASP A 864 -26.02 -2.94 0.96
CA ASP A 864 -25.05 -1.93 0.54
C ASP A 864 -25.68 -0.64 0.01
N ASN A 865 -27.01 -0.63 -0.25
CA ASN A 865 -27.75 0.53 -0.72
C ASN A 865 -28.14 1.53 0.39
N ASP A 866 -27.91 1.21 1.67
CA ASP A 866 -28.21 2.10 2.80
C ASP A 866 -27.00 2.25 3.75
N PRO A 867 -26.18 3.31 3.56
CA PRO A 867 -25.04 3.60 4.44
C PRO A 867 -25.45 3.82 5.91
N GLY A 868 -26.68 4.29 6.18
CA GLY A 868 -27.20 4.46 7.53
C GLY A 868 -27.35 3.12 8.26
N GLN A 869 -27.65 2.05 7.53
CA GLN A 869 -27.78 0.70 8.08
C GLN A 869 -26.44 0.16 8.59
N LEU A 870 -25.34 0.41 7.89
CA LEU A 870 -24.00 -0.01 8.34
C LEU A 870 -23.61 0.68 9.65
N VAL A 871 -23.81 1.99 9.75
CA VAL A 871 -23.50 2.76 10.96
C VAL A 871 -24.31 2.23 12.15
N ALA A 872 -25.59 1.96 11.95
CA ALA A 872 -26.46 1.36 12.96
C ALA A 872 -25.98 -0.04 13.37
N TRP A 873 -25.59 -0.88 12.41
CA TRP A 873 -25.10 -2.23 12.65
C TRP A 873 -23.82 -2.25 13.49
N VAL A 874 -22.86 -1.39 13.13
CA VAL A 874 -21.62 -1.22 13.87
C VAL A 874 -21.90 -0.68 15.28
N GLY A 875 -22.68 0.39 15.40
CA GLY A 875 -23.05 0.97 16.70
C GLY A 875 -23.74 -0.05 17.62
N CYS A 876 -24.59 -0.89 17.05
CA CYS A 876 -25.27 -1.95 17.78
C CYS A 876 -24.30 -3.04 18.28
N TYR A 877 -23.36 -3.48 17.44
CA TYR A 877 -22.34 -4.44 17.87
C TYR A 877 -21.47 -3.88 18.99
N LEU A 878 -20.95 -2.66 18.82
CA LEU A 878 -20.12 -2.02 19.85
C LEU A 878 -20.88 -1.83 21.17
N SER A 879 -22.20 -1.59 21.10
CA SER A 879 -23.06 -1.51 22.29
C SER A 879 -23.11 -2.84 23.03
N PHE A 880 -23.45 -3.94 22.34
CA PHE A 880 -23.56 -5.25 23.00
C PHE A 880 -22.21 -5.82 23.44
N ASP A 881 -21.15 -5.54 22.69
CA ASP A 881 -19.78 -5.89 23.07
C ASP A 881 -19.41 -5.28 24.44
N ARG A 882 -19.75 -4.00 24.67
CA ARG A 882 -19.54 -3.32 25.96
C ARG A 882 -20.52 -3.78 27.04
N ILE A 883 -21.81 -3.89 26.73
CA ILE A 883 -22.85 -4.32 27.68
C ILE A 883 -22.51 -5.70 28.27
N LEU A 884 -22.06 -6.63 27.44
CA LEU A 884 -21.73 -7.99 27.85
C LEU A 884 -20.30 -8.14 28.40
N ALA A 885 -19.53 -7.04 28.49
CA ALA A 885 -18.11 -7.05 28.81
C ALA A 885 -17.32 -8.09 27.96
N ALA A 886 -17.67 -8.19 26.67
CA ALA A 886 -17.20 -9.25 25.79
C ALA A 886 -15.68 -9.23 25.61
N ASP A 887 -15.04 -8.06 25.60
CA ASP A 887 -13.58 -7.96 25.51
C ASP A 887 -12.87 -8.59 26.71
N ALA A 888 -13.34 -8.36 27.94
CA ALA A 888 -12.77 -8.99 29.14
C ALA A 888 -12.96 -10.51 29.12
N LEU A 889 -14.10 -10.98 28.61
CA LEU A 889 -14.36 -12.40 28.45
C LEU A 889 -13.44 -13.05 27.41
N ARG A 890 -13.24 -12.41 26.25
CA ARG A 890 -12.28 -12.87 25.23
C ARG A 890 -10.86 -12.94 25.79
N GLN A 891 -10.42 -11.95 26.56
CA GLN A 891 -9.11 -11.97 27.22
C GLN A 891 -8.97 -13.16 28.17
N THR A 892 -10.02 -13.44 28.97
CA THR A 892 -10.04 -14.58 29.90
C THR A 892 -9.97 -15.92 29.16
N ILE A 893 -10.71 -16.06 28.05
CA ILE A 893 -10.68 -17.25 27.20
C ILE A 893 -9.31 -17.42 26.53
N ASN A 894 -8.71 -16.35 26.01
CA ASN A 894 -7.38 -16.36 25.39
C ASN A 894 -6.27 -16.66 26.41
N ALA A 895 -6.46 -16.34 27.70
CA ALA A 895 -5.53 -16.72 28.77
C ALA A 895 -5.49 -18.24 29.05
N LEU A 896 -6.35 -19.03 28.39
CA LEU A 896 -6.35 -20.50 28.42
C LEU A 896 -5.47 -21.14 27.33
N ASP A 897 -4.67 -20.35 26.62
CA ASP A 897 -3.66 -20.86 25.69
C ASP A 897 -2.80 -21.95 26.32
N TYR A 898 -2.70 -23.10 25.65
CA TYR A 898 -2.00 -24.30 26.11
C TYR A 898 -2.55 -24.94 27.42
N LYS A 899 -3.66 -24.42 27.97
CA LYS A 899 -4.35 -25.01 29.14
C LYS A 899 -5.54 -25.88 28.73
N ILE A 900 -6.23 -25.51 27.64
CA ILE A 900 -7.29 -26.29 27.01
C ILE A 900 -6.98 -26.51 25.52
N THR A 901 -7.73 -27.40 24.86
CA THR A 901 -7.56 -27.61 23.41
C THR A 901 -7.96 -26.35 22.64
N ALA A 902 -7.31 -26.11 21.49
CA ALA A 902 -7.65 -24.99 20.62
C ALA A 902 -9.12 -25.04 20.15
N ALA A 903 -9.64 -26.24 19.87
CA ALA A 903 -11.04 -26.43 19.47
C ALA A 903 -12.03 -26.01 20.58
N SER A 904 -11.75 -26.40 21.84
CA SER A 904 -12.56 -25.97 22.99
C SER A 904 -12.54 -24.44 23.17
N GLN A 905 -11.37 -23.81 23.01
CA GLN A 905 -11.24 -22.35 23.09
C GLN A 905 -12.04 -21.65 21.98
N TYR A 906 -11.93 -22.14 20.73
CA TYR A 906 -12.69 -21.58 19.60
C TYR A 906 -14.19 -21.73 19.78
N HIS A 907 -14.64 -22.84 20.37
CA HIS A 907 -16.06 -23.01 20.71
C HIS A 907 -16.54 -21.90 21.65
N CYS A 908 -15.82 -21.63 22.74
CA CYS A 908 -16.16 -20.57 23.69
C CYS A 908 -16.26 -19.20 23.02
N LEU A 909 -15.27 -18.85 22.19
CA LEU A 909 -15.24 -17.59 21.45
C LEU A 909 -16.40 -17.48 20.45
N LEU A 910 -16.67 -18.53 19.67
CA LEU A 910 -17.75 -18.53 18.69
C LEU A 910 -19.14 -18.42 19.34
N GLN A 911 -19.34 -19.01 20.53
CA GLN A 911 -20.60 -18.87 21.26
C GLN A 911 -20.82 -17.43 21.76
N LEU A 912 -19.77 -16.78 22.25
CA LEU A 912 -19.82 -15.36 22.60
C LEU A 912 -20.22 -14.51 21.38
N GLU A 913 -19.53 -14.68 20.25
CA GLU A 913 -19.84 -13.93 19.02
C GLU A 913 -21.25 -14.21 18.51
N LYS A 914 -21.69 -15.47 18.55
CA LYS A 914 -23.04 -15.86 18.15
C LYS A 914 -24.09 -15.12 18.99
N THR A 915 -23.86 -14.98 20.29
CA THR A 915 -24.74 -14.28 21.21
C THR A 915 -24.77 -12.77 20.94
N VAL A 916 -23.60 -12.15 20.79
CA VAL A 916 -23.50 -10.71 20.44
C VAL A 916 -24.24 -10.43 19.14
N LEU A 917 -24.01 -11.23 18.09
CA LEU A 917 -24.67 -11.06 16.79
C LEU A 917 -26.17 -11.37 16.84
N ALA A 918 -26.62 -12.31 17.67
CA ALA A 918 -28.04 -12.53 17.91
C ALA A 918 -28.71 -11.30 18.53
N CYS A 919 -28.06 -10.69 19.53
CA CYS A 919 -28.55 -9.47 20.15
C CYS A 919 -28.65 -8.31 19.13
N CYS A 920 -27.62 -8.17 18.28
CA CYS A 920 -27.61 -7.16 17.23
C CYS A 920 -28.73 -7.36 16.21
N ARG A 921 -28.90 -8.60 15.71
CA ARG A 921 -29.98 -8.92 14.75
C ARG A 921 -31.35 -8.60 15.30
N TRP A 922 -31.59 -8.90 16.58
CA TRP A 922 -32.86 -8.58 17.22
C TRP A 922 -33.11 -7.07 17.27
N ALA A 923 -32.12 -6.30 17.73
CA ALA A 923 -32.24 -4.83 17.85
C ALA A 923 -32.48 -4.18 16.48
N MET A 924 -31.75 -4.60 15.45
CA MET A 924 -31.95 -4.10 14.08
C MET A 924 -33.33 -4.43 13.52
N ALA A 925 -33.83 -5.64 13.76
CA ALA A 925 -35.16 -6.04 13.30
C ALA A 925 -36.29 -5.23 13.97
N GLN A 926 -36.06 -4.73 15.19
CA GLN A 926 -36.95 -3.78 15.87
C GLN A 926 -36.71 -2.31 15.50
N GLN A 927 -35.84 -2.04 14.52
CA GLN A 927 -35.41 -0.69 14.16
C GLN A 927 -34.86 0.10 15.36
N GLN A 928 -34.32 -0.59 16.37
CA GLN A 928 -33.67 0.03 17.51
C GLN A 928 -32.24 0.41 17.14
N LEU A 929 -32.03 1.71 16.92
CA LEU A 929 -30.72 2.29 16.65
C LEU A 929 -29.94 2.42 17.96
N LEU A 930 -29.29 1.34 18.38
CA LEU A 930 -28.44 1.34 19.57
C LEU A 930 -27.07 1.99 19.25
N SER A 931 -26.69 2.92 20.11
CA SER A 931 -25.34 3.51 20.15
C SER A 931 -24.74 3.29 21.55
N PRO A 932 -23.42 3.07 21.66
CA PRO A 932 -22.76 2.77 22.93
C PRO A 932 -22.55 4.03 23.79
N ASN A 933 -23.62 4.80 23.99
CA ASN A 933 -23.63 5.98 24.83
C ASN A 933 -23.86 5.59 26.32
N PRO A 934 -23.42 6.42 27.29
CA PRO A 934 -23.48 6.07 28.71
C PRO A 934 -24.88 5.70 29.21
N ALA A 935 -25.94 6.35 28.71
CA ALA A 935 -27.31 6.08 29.13
C ALA A 935 -27.79 4.70 28.65
N THR A 936 -27.53 4.35 27.39
CA THR A 936 -27.82 3.02 26.83
C THR A 936 -27.04 1.95 27.60
N LEU A 937 -25.74 2.16 27.81
CA LEU A 937 -24.88 1.20 28.51
C LEU A 937 -25.35 0.97 29.94
N ALA A 938 -25.61 2.04 30.71
CA ALA A 938 -26.07 1.93 32.10
C ALA A 938 -27.43 1.23 32.19
N ARG A 939 -28.38 1.56 31.30
CA ARG A 939 -29.70 0.93 31.24
C ARG A 939 -29.61 -0.57 31.00
N TYR A 940 -28.87 -0.99 29.97
CA TYR A 940 -28.73 -2.42 29.66
C TYR A 940 -27.89 -3.16 30.70
N ALA A 941 -26.87 -2.52 31.28
CA ALA A 941 -26.04 -3.11 32.33
C ALA A 941 -26.85 -3.42 33.59
N GLN A 942 -27.78 -2.54 33.98
CA GLN A 942 -28.68 -2.80 35.12
C GLN A 942 -29.55 -4.03 34.86
N HIS A 943 -30.21 -4.10 33.70
CA HIS A 943 -31.01 -5.24 33.30
C HIS A 943 -30.19 -6.54 33.23
N LEU A 944 -28.95 -6.47 32.74
CA LEU A 944 -28.05 -7.62 32.67
C LEU A 944 -27.67 -8.12 34.07
N HIS A 945 -27.39 -7.20 34.99
CA HIS A 945 -27.08 -7.52 36.38
C HIS A 945 -28.25 -8.21 37.07
N ASP A 946 -29.45 -7.61 37.03
CA ASP A 946 -30.65 -8.16 37.65
C ASP A 946 -31.01 -9.53 37.07
N PHE A 947 -30.86 -9.71 35.75
CA PHE A 947 -31.07 -10.99 35.10
C PHE A 947 -30.01 -12.03 35.47
N GLY A 948 -28.74 -11.62 35.59
CA GLY A 948 -27.64 -12.49 35.99
C GLY A 948 -27.79 -13.03 37.42
N GLU A 949 -28.16 -12.17 38.37
CA GLU A 949 -28.44 -12.57 39.76
C GLU A 949 -29.55 -13.63 39.82
N TYR A 950 -30.63 -13.42 39.07
CA TYR A 950 -31.71 -14.39 38.98
C TYR A 950 -31.28 -15.68 38.28
N PHE A 951 -30.57 -15.59 37.16
CA PHE A 951 -30.09 -16.75 36.41
C PHE A 951 -29.16 -17.64 37.24
N ASN A 952 -28.31 -17.04 38.07
CA ASN A 952 -27.42 -17.79 38.95
C ASN A 952 -28.17 -18.62 40.01
N GLN A 953 -29.37 -18.18 40.42
CA GLN A 953 -30.25 -18.90 41.34
C GLN A 953 -31.08 -19.99 40.66
N LEU A 954 -31.19 -19.98 39.33
CA LEU A 954 -31.91 -21.02 38.60
C LEU A 954 -31.11 -22.32 38.56
N GLU A 955 -31.64 -23.35 39.20
CA GLU A 955 -31.21 -24.72 38.98
C GLU A 955 -32.10 -25.37 37.91
N SER A 956 -31.51 -25.75 36.78
CA SER A 956 -32.18 -26.52 35.75
C SER A 956 -31.26 -27.63 35.21
N PRO A 957 -31.82 -28.78 34.78
CA PRO A 957 -31.04 -29.85 34.15
C PRO A 957 -30.28 -29.38 32.90
N ALA A 958 -30.86 -28.44 32.14
CA ALA A 958 -30.23 -27.86 30.96
C ALA A 958 -28.96 -27.08 31.32
N ARG A 959 -29.02 -26.24 32.36
CA ARG A 959 -27.85 -25.49 32.86
C ARG A 959 -26.75 -26.43 33.34
N GLN A 960 -27.11 -27.47 34.12
CA GLN A 960 -26.15 -28.45 34.61
C GLN A 960 -25.47 -29.22 33.46
N ALA A 961 -26.21 -29.55 32.40
CA ALA A 961 -25.66 -30.21 31.22
C ALA A 961 -24.69 -29.30 30.43
N GLN A 962 -25.01 -28.00 30.28
CA GLN A 962 -24.10 -27.04 29.64
C GLN A 962 -22.81 -26.85 30.47
N LEU A 963 -22.92 -26.70 31.79
CA LEU A 963 -21.76 -26.63 32.69
C LEU A 963 -20.89 -27.89 32.58
N ALA A 964 -21.49 -29.08 32.59
CA ALA A 964 -20.76 -30.34 32.43
C ALA A 964 -19.96 -30.39 31.12
N THR A 965 -20.49 -29.83 30.03
CA THR A 965 -19.80 -29.76 28.74
C THR A 965 -18.56 -28.87 28.83
N TYR A 966 -18.66 -27.70 29.47
CA TYR A 966 -17.53 -26.80 29.68
C TYR A 966 -16.47 -27.39 30.62
N HIS A 967 -16.87 -28.06 31.70
CA HIS A 967 -15.94 -28.74 32.59
C HIS A 967 -15.21 -29.90 31.90
N GLN A 968 -15.90 -30.69 31.08
CA GLN A 968 -15.28 -31.74 30.27
C GLN A 968 -14.27 -31.16 29.27
N ALA A 969 -14.50 -29.94 28.78
CA ALA A 969 -13.58 -29.22 27.91
C ALA A 969 -12.40 -28.56 28.66
N GLY A 970 -12.33 -28.68 29.99
CA GLY A 970 -11.26 -28.13 30.83
C GLY A 970 -11.42 -26.63 31.17
N VAL A 971 -12.60 -26.06 30.93
CA VAL A 971 -12.88 -24.64 31.22
C VAL A 971 -13.03 -24.43 32.73
N PRO A 972 -12.35 -23.43 33.33
CA PRO A 972 -12.49 -23.11 34.75
C PRO A 972 -13.93 -22.79 35.15
N ASP A 973 -14.34 -23.15 36.36
CA ASP A 973 -15.73 -23.06 36.82
C ASP A 973 -16.33 -21.65 36.74
N SER A 974 -15.58 -20.62 37.14
CA SER A 974 -16.04 -19.23 37.05
C SER A 974 -16.34 -18.82 35.60
N LEU A 975 -15.48 -19.20 34.66
CA LEU A 975 -15.64 -18.91 33.24
C LEU A 975 -16.75 -19.76 32.61
N ALA A 976 -16.89 -21.03 33.01
CA ALA A 976 -17.96 -21.91 32.56
C ALA A 976 -19.34 -21.33 32.93
N ASN A 977 -19.51 -20.86 34.17
CA ASN A 977 -20.75 -20.20 34.60
C ASN A 977 -21.04 -18.93 33.78
N GLN A 978 -20.03 -18.11 33.51
CA GLN A 978 -20.18 -16.92 32.66
C GLN A 978 -20.59 -17.28 31.23
N LEU A 979 -19.94 -18.26 30.60
CA LEU A 979 -20.25 -18.69 29.23
C LEU A 979 -21.67 -19.27 29.13
N VAL A 980 -22.09 -20.07 30.11
CA VAL A 980 -23.46 -20.58 30.17
C VAL A 980 -24.47 -19.45 30.31
N PHE A 981 -24.17 -18.43 31.11
CA PHE A 981 -25.02 -17.23 31.17
C PHE A 981 -25.09 -16.54 29.81
N ILE A 982 -23.95 -16.26 29.16
CA ILE A 982 -23.87 -15.63 27.84
C ILE A 982 -24.71 -16.40 26.80
N GLU A 983 -24.59 -17.72 26.72
CA GLU A 983 -25.38 -18.53 25.77
C GLU A 983 -26.90 -18.37 25.92
N ASN A 984 -27.36 -17.99 27.10
CA ASN A 984 -28.77 -17.78 27.41
C ASN A 984 -29.22 -16.31 27.23
N LEU A 985 -28.36 -15.43 26.70
CA LEU A 985 -28.68 -14.02 26.46
C LEU A 985 -29.15 -13.71 25.03
N ALA A 986 -29.37 -14.71 24.18
CA ALA A 986 -29.82 -14.47 22.80
C ALA A 986 -31.16 -13.67 22.72
N ASP A 987 -32.04 -13.83 23.71
CA ASP A 987 -33.31 -13.12 23.82
C ASP A 987 -33.25 -11.90 24.76
N PHE A 988 -32.08 -11.58 25.32
CA PHE A 988 -31.91 -10.50 26.29
C PHE A 988 -32.41 -9.14 25.79
N PRO A 989 -32.14 -8.71 24.55
CA PRO A 989 -32.66 -7.43 24.05
C PRO A 989 -34.18 -7.37 23.98
N LEU A 990 -34.83 -8.50 23.67
CA LEU A 990 -36.30 -8.63 23.71
C LEU A 990 -36.82 -8.41 25.13
N LEU A 991 -36.21 -9.07 26.11
CA LEU A 991 -36.61 -8.96 27.51
C LEU A 991 -36.43 -7.53 28.03
N VAL A 992 -35.34 -6.86 27.66
CA VAL A 992 -35.12 -5.44 28.01
C VAL A 992 -36.20 -4.55 27.41
N ALA A 993 -36.51 -4.70 26.13
CA ALA A 993 -37.55 -3.89 25.49
C ALA A 993 -38.94 -4.14 26.10
N LEU A 994 -39.26 -5.38 26.46
CA LEU A 994 -40.50 -5.71 27.15
C LEU A 994 -40.53 -5.14 28.57
N ALA A 995 -39.43 -5.21 29.31
CA ALA A 995 -39.31 -4.59 30.64
C ALA A 995 -39.54 -3.07 30.58
N ASP A 996 -38.86 -2.39 29.65
CA ASP A 996 -38.98 -0.94 29.46
C ASP A 996 -40.41 -0.54 29.05
N THR A 997 -41.00 -1.25 28.07
CA THR A 997 -42.33 -0.91 27.54
C THR A 997 -43.49 -1.29 28.46
N SER A 998 -43.33 -2.34 29.28
CA SER A 998 -44.33 -2.75 30.27
C SER A 998 -44.13 -2.09 31.65
N GLN A 999 -43.00 -1.40 31.88
CA GLN A 999 -42.61 -0.84 33.18
C GLN A 999 -42.52 -1.88 34.31
N HIS A 1000 -42.14 -3.12 33.98
CA HIS A 1000 -41.90 -4.20 34.94
C HIS A 1000 -40.40 -4.56 34.99
N GLY A 1001 -39.94 -5.09 36.12
CA GLY A 1001 -38.56 -5.58 36.23
C GLY A 1001 -38.29 -6.77 35.30
N ILE A 1002 -37.06 -6.87 34.78
CA ILE A 1002 -36.69 -7.88 33.77
C ILE A 1002 -36.93 -9.33 34.23
N VAL A 1003 -36.75 -9.62 35.51
CA VAL A 1003 -37.01 -10.96 36.09
C VAL A 1003 -38.49 -11.34 35.99
N SER A 1004 -39.40 -10.40 36.27
CA SER A 1004 -40.85 -10.62 36.17
C SER A 1004 -41.28 -10.85 34.72
N VAL A 1005 -40.72 -10.05 33.80
CA VAL A 1005 -40.94 -10.21 32.36
C VAL A 1005 -40.41 -11.55 31.86
N TYR A 1006 -39.21 -11.96 32.28
CA TYR A 1006 -38.65 -13.25 31.92
C TYR A 1006 -39.50 -14.42 32.41
N LYS A 1007 -39.96 -14.39 33.67
CA LYS A 1007 -40.85 -15.43 34.22
C LYS A 1007 -42.13 -15.57 33.40
N CYS A 1008 -42.75 -14.44 33.06
CA CYS A 1008 -43.93 -14.41 32.21
C CYS A 1008 -43.63 -14.94 30.80
N TYR A 1009 -42.53 -14.50 30.19
CA TYR A 1009 -42.08 -14.95 28.87
C TYR A 1009 -41.80 -16.46 28.84
N ALA A 1010 -41.14 -16.99 29.88
CA ALA A 1010 -40.87 -18.42 30.01
C ALA A 1010 -42.14 -19.24 30.20
N ASP A 1011 -43.07 -18.80 31.06
CA ASP A 1011 -44.35 -19.47 31.30
C ASP A 1011 -45.20 -19.53 30.02
N ILE A 1012 -45.34 -18.42 29.31
CA ILE A 1012 -46.14 -18.37 28.09
C ILE A 1012 -45.48 -19.13 26.94
N SER A 1013 -44.14 -19.07 26.81
CA SER A 1013 -43.38 -19.84 25.83
C SER A 1013 -43.55 -21.35 26.05
N HIS A 1014 -43.50 -21.79 27.30
CA HIS A 1014 -43.70 -23.18 27.69
C HIS A 1014 -45.15 -23.63 27.43
N SER A 1015 -46.13 -22.86 27.92
CA SER A 1015 -47.56 -23.15 27.79
C SER A 1015 -48.04 -23.23 26.33
N LEU A 1016 -47.44 -22.43 25.45
CA LEU A 1016 -47.74 -22.41 24.02
C LEU A 1016 -46.84 -23.35 23.18
N GLY A 1017 -45.89 -24.05 23.79
CA GLY A 1017 -44.98 -24.98 23.11
C GLY A 1017 -43.99 -24.31 22.14
N ILE A 1018 -43.78 -23.00 22.26
CA ILE A 1018 -42.94 -22.22 21.33
C ILE A 1018 -41.48 -22.66 21.38
N GLN A 1019 -40.98 -22.99 22.58
CA GLN A 1019 -39.60 -23.47 22.76
C GLN A 1019 -39.31 -24.74 21.94
N ALA A 1020 -40.27 -25.68 21.87
CA ALA A 1020 -40.13 -26.90 21.08
C ALA A 1020 -40.09 -26.60 19.57
N VAL A 1021 -40.88 -25.64 19.10
CA VAL A 1021 -40.91 -25.21 17.70
C VAL A 1021 -39.60 -24.51 17.31
N LEU A 1022 -39.10 -23.60 18.16
CA LEU A 1022 -37.82 -22.93 17.95
C LEU A 1022 -36.67 -23.94 17.92
N ALA A 1023 -36.68 -24.95 18.80
CA ALA A 1023 -35.69 -26.02 18.79
C ALA A 1023 -35.72 -26.83 17.49
N ARG A 1024 -36.91 -27.13 16.94
CA ARG A 1024 -37.05 -27.80 15.64
C ARG A 1024 -36.58 -26.93 14.48
N LEU A 1025 -36.91 -25.63 14.48
CA LEU A 1025 -36.40 -24.68 13.48
C LEU A 1025 -34.88 -24.58 13.51
N ALA A 1026 -34.26 -24.64 14.70
CA ALA A 1026 -32.80 -24.64 14.84
C ALA A 1026 -32.12 -25.92 14.34
N GLN A 1027 -32.86 -27.04 14.21
CA GLN A 1027 -32.37 -28.31 13.67
C GLN A 1027 -32.56 -28.43 12.15
N LEU A 1028 -33.27 -27.49 11.51
CA LEU A 1028 -33.38 -27.46 10.06
C LEU A 1028 -32.02 -27.19 9.43
N ALA A 1029 -31.68 -27.98 8.41
CA ALA A 1029 -30.55 -27.75 7.53
C ALA A 1029 -31.07 -27.06 6.25
N PRO A 1030 -31.15 -25.73 6.20
CA PRO A 1030 -31.62 -25.02 5.02
C PRO A 1030 -30.73 -25.35 3.82
N SER A 1031 -31.36 -25.66 2.70
CA SER A 1031 -30.72 -26.06 1.45
C SER A 1031 -30.16 -24.87 0.66
N ASP A 1032 -30.70 -23.67 0.89
CA ASP A 1032 -30.24 -22.43 0.27
C ASP A 1032 -30.39 -21.19 1.18
N TYR A 1033 -29.93 -20.04 0.67
CA TYR A 1033 -29.99 -18.75 1.37
C TYR A 1033 -31.44 -18.30 1.66
N TRP A 1034 -32.39 -18.56 0.76
CA TRP A 1034 -33.77 -18.14 0.93
C TRP A 1034 -34.45 -18.95 2.04
N GLU A 1035 -34.17 -20.25 2.11
CA GLU A 1035 -34.65 -21.11 3.17
C GLU A 1035 -34.06 -20.69 4.53
N GLN A 1036 -32.75 -20.37 4.58
CA GLN A 1036 -32.09 -19.88 5.79
C GLN A 1036 -32.66 -18.52 6.25
N LYS A 1037 -32.92 -17.61 5.31
CA LYS A 1037 -33.57 -16.33 5.58
C LYS A 1037 -34.98 -16.54 6.12
N THR A 1038 -35.76 -17.43 5.50
CA THR A 1038 -37.13 -17.75 5.91
C THR A 1038 -37.16 -18.36 7.32
N VAL A 1039 -36.25 -19.28 7.65
CA VAL A 1039 -36.11 -19.82 9.02
C VAL A 1039 -35.85 -18.70 10.02
N SER A 1040 -34.95 -17.77 9.69
CA SER A 1040 -34.61 -16.64 10.56
C SER A 1040 -35.80 -15.69 10.76
N GLU A 1041 -36.54 -15.38 9.69
CA GLU A 1041 -37.77 -14.58 9.73
C GLU A 1041 -38.85 -15.25 10.58
N LEU A 1042 -39.07 -16.56 10.43
CA LEU A 1042 -40.04 -17.30 11.24
C LEU A 1042 -39.65 -17.34 12.73
N GLN A 1043 -38.37 -17.55 13.04
CA GLN A 1043 -37.88 -17.50 14.42
C GLN A 1043 -38.10 -16.11 15.04
N TYR A 1044 -37.83 -15.06 14.26
CA TYR A 1044 -38.07 -13.68 14.68
C TYR A 1044 -39.56 -13.43 14.92
N GLU A 1045 -40.43 -13.77 13.96
CA GLU A 1045 -41.88 -13.55 14.06
C GLU A 1045 -42.50 -14.29 15.25
N LEU A 1046 -42.07 -15.53 15.53
CA LEU A 1046 -42.50 -16.28 16.71
C LEU A 1046 -42.15 -15.51 18.00
N LYS A 1047 -40.89 -15.09 18.14
CA LYS A 1047 -40.41 -14.38 19.34
C LYS A 1047 -41.06 -13.00 19.49
N HIS A 1048 -41.20 -12.26 18.38
CA HIS A 1048 -41.82 -10.95 18.36
C HIS A 1048 -43.31 -11.03 18.74
N THR A 1049 -44.05 -11.97 18.15
CA THR A 1049 -45.47 -12.20 18.49
C THR A 1049 -45.63 -12.63 19.95
N LEU A 1050 -44.76 -13.52 20.43
CA LEU A 1050 -44.74 -13.92 21.83
C LEU A 1050 -44.47 -12.73 22.77
N GLY A 1051 -43.53 -11.86 22.42
CA GLY A 1051 -43.25 -10.64 23.18
C GLY A 1051 -44.46 -9.71 23.27
N ARG A 1052 -45.18 -9.49 22.16
CA ARG A 1052 -46.44 -8.72 22.17
C ARG A 1052 -47.51 -9.35 23.05
N LEU A 1053 -47.56 -10.68 23.10
CA LEU A 1053 -48.50 -11.41 23.95
C LEU A 1053 -48.16 -11.22 25.43
N VAL A 1054 -46.87 -11.32 25.79
CA VAL A 1054 -46.37 -10.97 27.13
C VAL A 1054 -46.74 -9.54 27.51
N GLN A 1055 -46.55 -8.58 26.60
CA GLN A 1055 -46.90 -7.19 26.85
C GLN A 1055 -48.41 -7.02 27.13
N THR A 1056 -49.26 -7.68 26.34
CA THR A 1056 -50.72 -7.63 26.51
C THR A 1056 -51.14 -8.29 27.83
N LEU A 1057 -50.50 -9.40 28.20
CA LEU A 1057 -50.74 -10.12 29.43
C LEU A 1057 -50.38 -9.25 30.65
N LEU A 1058 -49.20 -8.62 30.64
CA LEU A 1058 -48.75 -7.73 31.71
C LEU A 1058 -49.62 -6.47 31.82
N GLN A 1059 -50.06 -5.90 30.70
CA GLN A 1059 -51.02 -4.77 30.68
C GLN A 1059 -52.39 -5.14 31.26
N ALA A 1060 -52.80 -6.40 31.13
CA ALA A 1060 -54.01 -6.92 31.77
C ALA A 1060 -53.83 -7.21 33.27
N GLY A 1061 -52.67 -6.90 33.86
CA GLY A 1061 -52.36 -7.15 35.27
C GLY A 1061 -52.22 -8.63 35.62
N GLN A 1062 -52.04 -9.50 34.63
CA GLN A 1062 -51.81 -10.92 34.83
C GLN A 1062 -50.29 -11.20 34.85
N SER A 1063 -49.87 -12.28 35.49
CA SER A 1063 -48.48 -12.75 35.46
C SER A 1063 -48.35 -14.22 35.02
N GLU A 1064 -49.48 -14.91 34.89
CA GLU A 1064 -49.56 -16.33 34.52
C GLU A 1064 -50.39 -16.51 33.25
N CYS A 1065 -49.90 -17.35 32.33
CA CYS A 1065 -50.55 -17.67 31.05
C CYS A 1065 -51.94 -18.27 31.27
N ALA A 1066 -52.06 -19.21 32.21
CA ALA A 1066 -53.33 -19.86 32.52
C ALA A 1066 -54.41 -18.87 32.99
N ALA A 1067 -54.02 -17.89 33.82
CA ALA A 1067 -54.93 -16.86 34.30
C ALA A 1067 -55.39 -15.95 33.14
N TYR A 1068 -54.48 -15.56 32.26
CA TYR A 1068 -54.80 -14.70 31.11
C TYR A 1068 -55.79 -15.34 30.11
N PHE A 1069 -55.65 -16.65 29.84
CA PHE A 1069 -56.53 -17.40 28.94
C PHE A 1069 -57.77 -18.01 29.62
N SER A 1070 -58.02 -17.70 30.90
CA SER A 1070 -59.20 -18.19 31.63
C SER A 1070 -60.53 -17.56 31.14
N GLU A 1071 -60.47 -16.38 30.52
CA GLU A 1071 -61.63 -15.73 29.92
C GLU A 1071 -62.16 -16.53 28.71
N PRO A 1072 -63.48 -16.80 28.61
CA PRO A 1072 -64.05 -17.68 27.58
C PRO A 1072 -63.66 -17.31 26.13
N ALA A 1073 -63.59 -16.00 25.83
CA ALA A 1073 -63.23 -15.52 24.50
C ALA A 1073 -61.76 -15.80 24.13
N ARG A 1074 -60.84 -15.66 25.10
CA ARG A 1074 -59.41 -15.96 24.92
C ARG A 1074 -59.16 -17.46 24.93
N TYR A 1075 -59.87 -18.21 25.77
CA TYR A 1075 -59.80 -19.67 25.83
C TYR A 1075 -60.16 -20.33 24.47
N ALA A 1076 -61.19 -19.82 23.79
CA ALA A 1076 -61.57 -20.31 22.47
C ALA A 1076 -60.45 -20.12 21.43
N LYS A 1077 -59.79 -18.95 21.42
CA LYS A 1077 -58.64 -18.66 20.55
C LYS A 1077 -57.45 -19.57 20.88
N LEU A 1078 -57.17 -19.79 22.17
CA LEU A 1078 -56.11 -20.70 22.63
C LEU A 1078 -56.34 -22.13 22.11
N ARG A 1079 -57.57 -22.65 22.15
CA ARG A 1079 -57.88 -23.99 21.59
C ARG A 1079 -57.63 -24.07 20.08
N GLY A 1080 -58.00 -23.01 19.34
CA GLY A 1080 -57.70 -22.91 17.91
C GLY A 1080 -56.19 -22.98 17.62
N TYR A 1081 -55.39 -22.22 18.39
CA TYR A 1081 -53.93 -22.28 18.31
C TYR A 1081 -53.38 -23.68 18.66
N GLN A 1082 -53.86 -24.29 19.74
CA GLN A 1082 -53.39 -25.61 20.19
C GLN A 1082 -53.64 -26.71 19.15
N GLN A 1083 -54.74 -26.61 18.39
CA GLN A 1083 -55.02 -27.53 17.28
C GLN A 1083 -53.96 -27.40 16.16
N VAL A 1084 -53.66 -26.16 15.74
CA VAL A 1084 -52.60 -25.89 14.75
C VAL A 1084 -51.23 -26.34 15.27
N TYR A 1085 -50.94 -26.11 16.55
CA TYR A 1085 -49.71 -26.58 17.18
C TYR A 1085 -49.56 -28.09 17.11
N GLN A 1086 -50.61 -28.87 17.38
CA GLN A 1086 -50.57 -30.33 17.28
C GLN A 1086 -50.37 -30.82 15.83
N GLU A 1087 -50.97 -30.14 14.85
CA GLU A 1087 -50.75 -30.42 13.42
C GLU A 1087 -49.29 -30.15 13.02
N VAL A 1088 -48.71 -29.06 13.50
CA VAL A 1088 -47.30 -28.72 13.25
C VAL A 1088 -46.36 -29.69 13.96
N ASN A 1089 -46.72 -30.15 15.15
CA ASN A 1089 -45.92 -31.09 15.92
C ASN A 1089 -45.96 -32.52 15.37
N SER A 1090 -47.02 -32.87 14.64
CA SER A 1090 -47.14 -34.15 13.91
C SER A 1090 -46.57 -34.10 12.49
N ALA A 1091 -46.37 -32.92 11.90
CA ALA A 1091 -45.72 -32.76 10.61
C ALA A 1091 -44.21 -33.06 10.65
N ALA A 1092 -43.65 -33.54 9.54
CA ALA A 1092 -42.22 -33.77 9.42
C ALA A 1092 -41.41 -32.47 9.66
N PRO A 1093 -40.27 -32.54 10.38
CA PRO A 1093 -39.49 -31.36 10.76
C PRO A 1093 -38.91 -30.58 9.59
N THR A 1094 -38.91 -31.13 8.37
CA THR A 1094 -38.33 -30.54 7.15
C THR A 1094 -39.23 -29.56 6.40
N ARG A 1095 -40.43 -29.24 6.90
CA ARG A 1095 -41.38 -28.35 6.20
C ARG A 1095 -41.57 -27.02 6.93
N LEU A 1096 -41.32 -25.90 6.24
CA LEU A 1096 -41.53 -24.54 6.76
C LEU A 1096 -43.00 -24.08 6.75
N LEU A 1097 -43.81 -24.59 5.81
CA LEU A 1097 -45.20 -24.15 5.62
C LEU A 1097 -46.08 -24.32 6.89
N PRO A 1098 -46.02 -25.46 7.63
CA PRO A 1098 -46.77 -25.63 8.87
C PRO A 1098 -46.37 -24.59 9.94
N VAL A 1099 -45.08 -24.26 10.04
CA VAL A 1099 -44.61 -23.25 11.00
C VAL A 1099 -45.15 -21.87 10.64
N LEU A 1100 -45.26 -21.54 9.36
CA LEU A 1100 -45.88 -20.28 8.91
C LEU A 1100 -47.37 -20.21 9.28
N ALA A 1101 -48.09 -21.34 9.22
CA ALA A 1101 -49.47 -21.41 9.72
C ALA A 1101 -49.54 -21.22 11.25
N LEU A 1102 -48.58 -21.80 11.99
CA LEU A 1102 -48.48 -21.59 13.44
C LEU A 1102 -48.24 -20.13 13.80
N VAL A 1103 -47.34 -19.44 13.10
CA VAL A 1103 -47.07 -18.00 13.31
C VAL A 1103 -48.35 -17.18 13.13
N LYS A 1104 -49.14 -17.48 12.09
CA LYS A 1104 -50.45 -16.83 11.87
C LYS A 1104 -51.45 -17.14 12.99
N ALA A 1105 -51.53 -18.39 13.44
CA ALA A 1105 -52.39 -18.79 14.54
C ALA A 1105 -51.98 -18.12 15.87
N LEU A 1106 -50.67 -18.01 16.13
CA LEU A 1106 -50.12 -17.33 17.29
C LEU A 1106 -50.45 -15.84 17.27
N ALA A 1107 -50.31 -15.18 16.12
CA ALA A 1107 -50.70 -13.77 15.94
C ALA A 1107 -52.21 -13.57 16.16
N GLY A 1108 -53.03 -14.57 15.83
CA GLY A 1108 -54.48 -14.58 16.10
C GLY A 1108 -54.85 -14.57 17.59
N LEU A 1109 -53.92 -14.85 18.50
CA LEU A 1109 -54.15 -14.69 19.95
C LEU A 1109 -54.07 -13.22 20.42
N LEU A 1110 -53.52 -12.32 19.58
CA LEU A 1110 -53.40 -10.87 19.86
C LEU A 1110 -54.59 -10.06 19.35
N ALA A 1111 -55.24 -10.52 18.28
CA ALA A 1111 -56.57 -10.06 17.87
C ALA A 1111 -57.60 -10.60 18.86
#